data_AF-X8GQP7-F1
#
_entry.id   AF-X8GQP7-F1
#
_cell.length_a   1.000
_cell.length_b   1.000
_cell.length_c   1.000
_cell.angle_alpha   90.00
_cell.angle_beta   90.00
_cell.angle_gamma   90.00
#
_symmetry.space_group_name_H-M   'P 1'
#
loop_
_entity.id
_entity.type
_entity.pdbx_description
1 polymer ?
#
loop_
_entity_poly.entity_id
_entity_poly.type
_entity_poly.pdbx_seq_one_letter_code
_entity_poly.pdbx_strand_id
1 'polypeptide(L)'
;MPYYSDELIDQVREANDIVDVIGQYVGLKKTGSAYVGLCPFHNEKTGSFHVNRGKQFYHCFGCGAGGNVFTFLMNYENMTFPEAVKTLADRAGIALPEHRMSKEDRARADKRSRLLEINREAAKFYFAVLRGKDGATAMNYFRDRQLTEETMQKWGLGYTGSHSNALYRYLKGKGYEDRDLVDSGLIAISERRGAHDKFWNRAMFPIMDAGGRVIAFGGRVMGEGEPKYLNSPETMIFNKSRTLFGLFLAKRTRRPQMILCEGYMDVISMHQNGFDNTVASLGTALTEGHAQMLKRYTRQVYLSYDSDPAGIRAALRAIPLLKDAGISCKIINMQPCKDPDEFMKKLGPDAYEERIKEAENSFMFTIRMLERDYQMDDPESNTEFFRQVALRISRFPEEIERGNYIQAVADRYHRSAESIRQMVVHMASQEGILARRKSADKADKGAFSLNRSQRNPDEDAFAMADAYARAQDETEAAYRGSDPGMDLSPARAARKGPGQRSQPRETGMRQSQRLLLTWITEDPEIYRVVKPYLEPMDFEEGVYRDVAEEVWSQSEQGGVNPARIMDHFQEGDEGVQREVARIFNTTVGRLTERTDRIKALRETLLRIKRAAMERKRRKGNAVDPDFLTEMIRDKKKLQELEHISIDLK
;
A
#
# COMPACT_ATOMS: atom_id res chain seq x y z
N MET A 1 -21.00 -23.30 7.57
CA MET A 1 -21.83 -23.88 8.64
C MET A 1 -21.53 -23.13 9.93
N PRO A 2 -22.51 -22.88 10.81
CA PRO A 2 -22.25 -22.25 12.10
C PRO A 2 -21.26 -23.08 12.92
N TYR A 3 -20.37 -22.39 13.65
CA TYR A 3 -19.20 -22.95 14.35
C TYR A 3 -19.57 -23.80 15.59
N TYR A 4 -20.78 -23.59 16.11
CA TYR A 4 -21.41 -24.28 17.23
C TYR A 4 -22.91 -24.46 16.90
N SER A 5 -23.59 -25.44 17.51
CA SER A 5 -25.03 -25.57 17.31
C SER A 5 -25.77 -24.39 17.93
N ASP A 6 -26.92 -24.02 17.35
CA ASP A 6 -27.72 -22.90 17.85
C ASP A 6 -28.16 -23.16 19.31
N GLU A 7 -28.45 -24.42 19.67
CA GLU A 7 -28.78 -24.76 21.07
C GLU A 7 -27.63 -24.50 22.03
N LEU A 8 -26.38 -24.78 21.64
CA LEU A 8 -25.21 -24.55 22.48
C LEU A 8 -24.90 -23.05 22.60
N ILE A 9 -25.04 -22.29 21.51
CA ILE A 9 -24.88 -20.83 21.51
C ILE A 9 -25.93 -20.21 22.45
N ASP A 10 -27.17 -20.66 22.38
CA ASP A 10 -28.24 -20.20 23.25
C ASP A 10 -27.99 -20.59 24.71
N GLN A 11 -27.51 -21.81 24.98
CA GLN A 11 -27.12 -22.23 26.34
C GLN A 11 -26.03 -21.32 26.93
N VAL A 12 -24.98 -21.01 26.16
CA VAL A 12 -23.91 -20.10 26.59
C VAL A 12 -24.46 -18.69 26.81
N ARG A 13 -25.37 -18.22 25.96
CA ARG A 13 -26.00 -16.91 26.11
C ARG A 13 -26.84 -16.82 27.38
N GLU A 14 -27.67 -17.83 27.64
CA GLU A 14 -28.59 -17.88 28.79
C GLU A 14 -27.86 -18.00 30.12
N ALA A 15 -26.70 -18.69 30.15
CA ALA A 15 -25.88 -18.79 31.35
C ALA A 15 -25.13 -17.49 31.70
N ASN A 16 -25.18 -16.48 30.84
CA ASN A 16 -24.43 -15.23 31.00
C ASN A 16 -25.37 -14.02 31.01
N ASP A 17 -25.78 -13.60 32.21
CA ASP A 17 -26.60 -12.39 32.38
C ASP A 17 -25.84 -11.16 31.86
N ILE A 18 -26.46 -10.46 30.92
CA ILE A 18 -25.82 -9.34 30.22
C ILE A 18 -25.43 -8.20 31.17
N VAL A 19 -26.18 -7.96 32.26
CA VAL A 19 -25.85 -6.90 33.23
C VAL A 19 -24.62 -7.31 34.04
N ASP A 20 -24.50 -8.59 34.39
CA ASP A 20 -23.38 -9.08 35.19
C ASP A 20 -22.09 -9.16 34.36
N VAL A 21 -22.18 -9.47 33.07
CA VAL A 21 -21.04 -9.42 32.16
C VAL A 21 -20.61 -7.97 31.92
N ILE A 22 -21.53 -7.10 31.49
CA ILE A 22 -21.21 -5.70 31.18
C ILE A 22 -20.76 -4.94 32.43
N GLY A 23 -21.36 -5.23 33.59
CA GLY A 23 -21.07 -4.56 34.86
C GLY A 23 -19.62 -4.72 35.33
N GLN A 24 -18.86 -5.68 34.77
CA GLN A 24 -17.43 -5.82 35.02
C GLN A 24 -16.58 -4.79 34.25
N TYR A 25 -17.14 -4.24 33.17
CA TYR A 25 -16.46 -3.31 32.28
C TYR A 25 -16.94 -1.87 32.47
N VAL A 26 -18.22 -1.69 32.83
CA VAL A 26 -18.89 -0.40 32.90
C VAL A 26 -19.58 -0.27 34.26
N GLY A 27 -19.38 0.86 34.92
CA GLY A 27 -20.14 1.21 36.13
C GLY A 27 -21.61 1.45 35.79
N LEU A 28 -22.47 0.48 36.13
CA LEU A 28 -23.90 0.51 35.87
C LEU A 28 -24.69 0.83 37.15
N LYS A 29 -25.62 1.79 37.06
CA LYS A 29 -26.57 2.11 38.12
C LYS A 29 -27.98 1.68 37.73
N LYS A 30 -28.69 1.01 38.63
CA LYS A 30 -30.07 0.59 38.39
C LYS A 30 -31.00 1.81 38.35
N THR A 31 -31.76 1.95 37.27
CA THR A 31 -32.72 3.03 37.04
C THR A 31 -34.00 2.44 36.46
N GLY A 32 -35.02 2.29 37.30
CA GLY A 32 -36.26 1.60 36.94
C GLY A 32 -36.02 0.13 36.58
N SER A 33 -36.46 -0.27 35.39
CA SER A 33 -36.32 -1.64 34.86
C SER A 33 -35.01 -1.88 34.09
N ALA A 34 -34.17 -0.85 33.91
CA ALA A 34 -32.90 -0.93 33.21
C ALA A 34 -31.72 -0.54 34.12
N TYR A 35 -30.52 -0.78 33.63
CA TYR A 35 -29.27 -0.35 34.22
C TYR A 35 -28.64 0.68 33.29
N VAL A 36 -28.19 1.81 33.83
CA VAL A 36 -27.67 2.94 33.05
C VAL A 36 -26.24 3.23 33.46
N GLY A 37 -25.36 3.45 32.48
CA GLY A 37 -23.97 3.84 32.68
C GLY A 37 -23.46 4.75 31.57
N LEU A 38 -22.19 5.14 31.66
CA LEU A 38 -21.51 5.80 30.55
C LEU A 38 -21.20 4.77 29.47
N CYS A 39 -21.43 5.13 28.22
CA CYS A 39 -21.18 4.25 27.10
C CYS A 39 -19.69 3.97 26.94
N PRO A 40 -19.28 2.70 26.84
CA PRO A 40 -17.87 2.37 26.58
C PRO A 40 -17.43 2.61 25.13
N PHE A 41 -18.38 2.83 24.21
CA PHE A 41 -18.13 2.89 22.77
C PHE A 41 -18.05 4.32 22.22
N HIS A 42 -18.32 5.34 23.04
CA HIS A 42 -18.14 6.75 22.69
C HIS A 42 -18.03 7.60 23.96
N ASN A 43 -17.47 8.79 23.84
CA ASN A 43 -17.25 9.66 24.99
C ASN A 43 -18.50 10.48 25.32
N GLU A 44 -18.99 10.40 26.56
CA GLU A 44 -20.14 11.16 27.04
C GLU A 44 -20.00 11.52 28.54
N LYS A 45 -20.73 12.57 28.97
CA LYS A 45 -20.76 13.01 30.38
C LYS A 45 -22.00 12.53 31.14
N THR A 46 -23.05 12.18 30.41
CA THR A 46 -24.34 11.70 30.95
C THR A 46 -24.54 10.27 30.47
N GLY A 47 -25.00 9.37 31.34
CA GLY A 47 -25.16 7.97 30.95
C GLY A 47 -26.28 7.78 29.92
N SER A 48 -25.92 7.46 28.68
CA SER A 48 -26.87 7.07 27.63
C SER A 48 -26.84 5.57 27.32
N PHE A 49 -25.99 4.82 28.04
CA PHE A 49 -25.83 3.38 27.86
C PHE A 49 -26.80 2.61 28.74
N HIS A 50 -27.84 2.06 28.13
CA HIS A 50 -28.87 1.29 28.82
C HIS A 50 -28.65 -0.21 28.61
N VAL A 51 -28.70 -0.96 29.69
CA VAL A 51 -28.64 -2.43 29.70
C VAL A 51 -29.91 -2.95 30.35
N ASN A 52 -30.64 -3.81 29.64
CA ASN A 52 -31.88 -4.38 30.13
C ASN A 52 -31.66 -5.84 30.55
N ARG A 53 -31.81 -6.10 31.86
CA ARG A 53 -31.68 -7.46 32.41
C ARG A 53 -32.79 -8.40 31.93
N GLY A 54 -34.04 -7.94 31.90
CA GLY A 54 -35.18 -8.81 31.52
C GLY A 54 -35.14 -9.22 30.05
N LYS A 55 -34.68 -8.34 29.16
CA LYS A 55 -34.64 -8.55 27.71
C LYS A 55 -33.25 -8.96 27.20
N GLN A 56 -32.25 -9.06 28.07
CA GLN A 56 -30.88 -9.50 27.77
C GLN A 56 -30.21 -8.77 26.58
N PHE A 57 -30.38 -7.45 26.50
CA PHE A 57 -29.74 -6.60 25.48
C PHE A 57 -29.24 -5.28 26.07
N TYR A 58 -28.30 -4.64 25.38
CA TYR A 58 -27.89 -3.28 25.64
C TYR A 58 -28.19 -2.37 24.43
N HIS A 59 -28.38 -1.08 24.69
CA HIS A 59 -28.49 -0.05 23.68
C HIS A 59 -27.99 1.29 24.22
N CYS A 60 -27.17 1.96 23.43
CA CYS A 60 -26.70 3.30 23.69
C CYS A 60 -27.52 4.31 22.90
N PHE A 61 -28.23 5.20 23.59
CA PHE A 61 -29.01 6.25 22.94
C PHE A 61 -28.16 7.40 22.38
N GLY A 62 -26.89 7.52 22.79
CA GLY A 62 -25.95 8.50 22.23
C GLY A 62 -25.35 8.10 20.89
N CYS A 63 -24.77 6.89 20.79
CA CYS A 63 -24.04 6.46 19.59
C CYS A 63 -24.76 5.38 18.74
N GLY A 64 -25.87 4.84 19.23
CA GLY A 64 -26.65 3.77 18.57
C GLY A 64 -26.08 2.37 18.73
N ALA A 65 -24.99 2.18 19.47
CA ALA A 65 -24.43 0.86 19.72
C ALA A 65 -25.41 0.00 20.53
N GLY A 66 -25.74 -1.19 20.05
CA GLY A 66 -26.66 -2.11 20.73
C GLY A 66 -26.47 -3.55 20.30
N GLY A 67 -26.91 -4.48 21.14
CA GLY A 67 -26.79 -5.91 20.87
C GLY A 67 -26.96 -6.77 22.13
N ASN A 68 -26.57 -8.03 22.01
CA ASN A 68 -26.58 -8.99 23.12
C ASN A 68 -25.20 -9.07 23.79
N VAL A 69 -25.05 -9.99 24.74
CA VAL A 69 -23.81 -10.21 25.51
C VAL A 69 -22.60 -10.58 24.62
N PHE A 70 -22.80 -11.36 23.54
CA PHE A 70 -21.73 -11.65 22.59
C PHE A 70 -21.33 -10.40 21.80
N THR A 71 -22.32 -9.67 21.29
CA THR A 71 -22.10 -8.42 20.54
C THR A 71 -21.33 -7.41 21.39
N PHE A 72 -21.64 -7.32 22.69
CA PHE A 72 -20.91 -6.46 23.61
C PHE A 72 -19.43 -6.85 23.68
N LEU A 73 -19.11 -8.11 23.97
CA LEU A 73 -17.72 -8.58 24.06
C LEU A 73 -16.98 -8.45 22.72
N MET A 74 -17.64 -8.80 21.62
CA MET A 74 -17.07 -8.64 20.29
C MET A 74 -16.69 -7.19 20.01
N ASN A 75 -17.53 -6.23 20.41
CA ASN A 75 -17.26 -4.81 20.18
C ASN A 75 -16.28 -4.22 21.20
N TYR A 76 -16.37 -4.62 22.46
CA TYR A 76 -15.57 -4.07 23.57
C TYR A 76 -14.16 -4.65 23.60
N GLU A 77 -14.03 -5.97 23.48
CA GLU A 77 -12.74 -6.68 23.47
C GLU A 77 -12.19 -6.92 22.06
N ASN A 78 -12.92 -6.50 21.02
CA ASN A 78 -12.58 -6.73 19.61
C ASN A 78 -12.35 -8.23 19.31
N MET A 79 -13.22 -9.09 19.87
CA MET A 79 -13.22 -10.53 19.68
C MET A 79 -14.01 -10.94 18.43
N THR A 80 -13.60 -12.04 17.80
CA THR A 80 -14.44 -12.76 16.84
C THR A 80 -15.60 -13.47 17.57
N PHE A 81 -16.66 -13.82 16.86
CA PHE A 81 -17.80 -14.53 17.46
C PHE A 81 -17.39 -15.85 18.16
N PRO A 82 -16.55 -16.74 17.58
CA PRO A 82 -16.09 -17.94 18.28
C PRO A 82 -15.27 -17.66 19.54
N GLU A 83 -14.44 -16.59 19.54
CA GLU A 83 -13.69 -16.16 20.74
C GLU A 83 -14.63 -15.64 21.84
N ALA A 84 -15.67 -14.89 21.47
CA ALA A 84 -16.69 -14.41 22.40
C ALA A 84 -17.51 -15.57 22.99
N VAL A 85 -17.92 -16.54 22.16
CA VAL A 85 -18.62 -17.75 22.63
C VAL A 85 -17.74 -18.55 23.59
N LYS A 86 -16.46 -18.75 23.24
CA LYS A 86 -15.51 -19.45 24.12
C LYS A 86 -15.31 -18.73 25.46
N THR A 87 -15.11 -17.42 25.44
CA THR A 87 -14.91 -16.61 26.65
C THR A 87 -16.10 -16.70 27.60
N LEU A 88 -17.33 -16.64 27.07
CA LEU A 88 -18.55 -16.75 27.87
C LEU A 88 -18.84 -18.19 28.32
N ALA A 89 -18.48 -19.19 27.52
CA ALA A 89 -18.59 -20.59 27.92
C ALA A 89 -17.64 -20.92 29.06
N ASP A 90 -16.37 -20.50 28.97
CA ASP A 90 -15.36 -20.66 30.03
C ASP A 90 -15.82 -19.98 31.33
N ARG A 91 -16.40 -18.78 31.22
CA ARG A 91 -16.98 -18.04 32.35
C ARG A 91 -18.13 -18.79 33.02
N ALA A 92 -19.00 -19.41 32.24
CA ALA A 92 -20.16 -20.16 32.73
C ALA A 92 -19.83 -21.62 33.12
N GLY A 93 -18.57 -22.06 32.95
CA GLY A 93 -18.18 -23.45 33.14
C GLY A 93 -18.83 -24.42 32.14
N ILE A 94 -19.28 -23.92 30.98
CA ILE A 94 -19.89 -24.72 29.92
C ILE A 94 -18.78 -25.29 29.04
N ALA A 95 -18.64 -26.62 29.03
CA ALA A 95 -17.73 -27.29 28.12
C ALA A 95 -18.27 -27.18 26.69
N LEU A 96 -17.62 -26.36 25.86
CA LEU A 96 -17.85 -26.38 24.43
C LEU A 96 -17.30 -27.70 23.87
N PRO A 97 -18.03 -28.39 22.96
CA PRO A 97 -17.48 -29.53 22.25
C PRO A 97 -16.13 -29.12 21.67
N GLU A 98 -15.09 -29.93 21.92
CA GLU A 98 -13.90 -29.86 21.10
C GLU A 98 -14.34 -30.17 19.68
N HIS A 99 -14.63 -29.11 18.92
CA HIS A 99 -14.76 -29.29 17.50
C HIS A 99 -13.40 -29.83 17.08
N ARG A 100 -13.38 -31.07 16.57
CA ARG A 100 -12.24 -31.56 15.82
C ARG A 100 -12.08 -30.57 14.69
N MET A 101 -11.23 -29.57 14.91
CA MET A 101 -10.67 -28.77 13.85
C MET A 101 -10.32 -29.77 12.76
N SER A 102 -10.70 -29.50 11.52
CA SER A 102 -10.21 -30.32 10.43
C SER A 102 -8.68 -30.43 10.60
N LYS A 103 -8.08 -31.56 10.20
CA LYS A 103 -6.61 -31.71 10.32
C LYS A 103 -5.90 -30.49 9.68
N GLU A 104 -6.50 -29.92 8.65
CA GLU A 104 -6.07 -28.70 7.97
C GLU A 104 -6.19 -27.45 8.84
N ASP A 105 -7.34 -27.20 9.48
CA ASP A 105 -7.53 -26.04 10.35
C ASP A 105 -6.61 -26.10 11.58
N ARG A 106 -6.44 -27.28 12.18
CA ARG A 106 -5.52 -27.47 13.30
C ARG A 106 -4.08 -27.18 12.87
N ALA A 107 -3.65 -27.76 11.74
CA ALA A 107 -2.32 -27.50 11.19
C ALA A 107 -2.10 -26.02 10.86
N ARG A 108 -3.14 -25.32 10.36
CA ARG A 108 -3.09 -23.88 10.08
C ARG A 108 -2.97 -23.05 11.36
N ALA A 109 -3.72 -23.38 12.41
CA ALA A 109 -3.64 -22.71 13.70
C ALA A 109 -2.30 -22.95 14.39
N ASP A 110 -1.80 -24.19 14.38
CA ASP A 110 -0.49 -24.56 14.93
C ASP A 110 0.62 -23.80 14.19
N LYS A 111 0.57 -23.76 12.85
CA LYS A 111 1.51 -22.98 12.04
C LYS A 111 1.45 -21.50 12.41
N ARG A 112 0.25 -20.92 12.49
CA ARG A 112 0.07 -19.52 12.90
C ARG A 112 0.67 -19.26 14.28
N SER A 113 0.49 -20.16 15.24
CA SER A 113 1.06 -20.04 16.59
C SER A 113 2.59 -20.05 16.56
N ARG A 114 3.20 -20.98 15.82
CA ARG A 114 4.66 -21.03 15.65
C ARG A 114 5.22 -19.76 15.01
N LEU A 115 4.57 -19.22 13.98
CA LEU A 115 5.01 -17.96 13.35
C LEU A 115 4.94 -16.76 14.30
N LEU A 116 3.92 -16.69 15.17
CA LEU A 116 3.81 -15.66 16.20
C LEU A 116 4.93 -15.80 17.25
N GLU A 117 5.26 -17.05 17.63
CA GLU A 117 6.34 -17.33 18.57
C GLU A 117 7.72 -16.93 17.99
N ILE A 118 7.98 -17.29 16.73
CA ILE A 118 9.20 -16.90 16.00
C ILE A 118 9.34 -15.36 15.97
N ASN A 119 8.26 -14.65 15.62
CA ASN A 119 8.28 -13.18 15.59
C ASN A 119 8.52 -12.57 16.98
N ARG A 120 7.96 -13.18 18.03
CA ARG A 120 8.21 -12.77 19.42
C ARG A 120 9.67 -12.98 19.83
N GLU A 121 10.26 -14.13 19.53
CA GLU A 121 11.66 -14.40 19.82
C GLU A 121 12.60 -13.50 19.01
N ALA A 122 12.28 -13.24 17.73
CA ALA A 122 13.03 -12.29 16.90
C ALA A 122 12.96 -10.86 17.47
N ALA A 123 11.80 -10.42 17.96
CA ALA A 123 11.68 -9.11 18.59
C ALA A 123 12.57 -8.99 19.83
N LYS A 124 12.58 -10.02 20.70
CA LYS A 124 13.48 -10.08 21.87
C LYS A 124 14.95 -10.04 21.45
N PHE A 125 15.30 -10.80 20.42
CA PHE A 125 16.66 -10.83 19.87
C PHE A 125 17.08 -9.44 19.40
N TYR A 126 16.34 -8.80 18.50
CA TYR A 126 16.68 -7.48 17.99
C TYR A 126 16.73 -6.41 19.09
N PHE A 127 15.82 -6.48 20.05
CA PHE A 127 15.80 -5.60 21.21
C PHE A 127 17.06 -5.73 22.07
N ALA A 128 17.55 -6.97 22.26
CA ALA A 128 18.78 -7.24 22.98
C ALA A 128 20.02 -6.78 22.19
N VAL A 129 20.07 -7.01 20.88
CA VAL A 129 21.19 -6.59 20.02
C VAL A 129 21.36 -5.07 20.03
N LEU A 130 20.27 -4.29 19.98
CA LEU A 130 20.34 -2.82 20.08
C LEU A 130 21.00 -2.33 21.38
N ARG A 131 20.83 -3.08 22.48
CA ARG A 131 21.39 -2.76 23.81
C ARG A 131 22.74 -3.42 24.06
N GLY A 132 23.19 -4.26 23.13
CA GLY A 132 24.48 -4.93 23.17
C GLY A 132 25.60 -4.08 22.56
N LYS A 133 26.79 -4.67 22.49
CA LYS A 133 28.00 -4.02 21.96
C LYS A 133 27.84 -3.58 20.50
N ASP A 134 27.08 -4.33 19.71
CA ASP A 134 26.89 -4.07 18.28
C ASP A 134 25.81 -3.00 18.01
N GLY A 135 25.05 -2.58 19.03
CA GLY A 135 23.89 -1.71 18.87
C GLY A 135 24.18 -0.22 18.71
N ALA A 136 25.44 0.21 18.91
CA ALA A 136 25.82 1.63 19.01
C ALA A 136 25.35 2.47 17.80
N THR A 137 25.49 1.96 16.58
CA THR A 137 25.10 2.67 15.35
C THR A 137 23.60 2.99 15.33
N ALA A 138 22.75 2.00 15.58
CA ALA A 138 21.30 2.20 15.60
C ALA A 138 20.84 3.00 16.83
N MET A 139 21.51 2.81 17.98
CA MET A 139 21.26 3.59 19.19
C MET A 139 21.52 5.08 18.95
N ASN A 140 22.66 5.42 18.35
CA ASN A 140 22.98 6.80 17.98
C ASN A 140 21.95 7.36 17.01
N TYR A 141 21.56 6.59 15.98
CA TYR A 141 20.49 7.01 15.08
C TYR A 141 19.18 7.36 15.82
N PHE A 142 18.73 6.53 16.77
CA PHE A 142 17.51 6.82 17.53
C PHE A 142 17.67 8.03 18.47
N ARG A 143 18.85 8.23 19.05
CA ARG A 143 19.16 9.40 19.89
C ARG A 143 19.26 10.69 19.07
N ASP A 144 19.84 10.65 17.88
CA ASP A 144 19.85 11.77 16.92
C ASP A 144 18.42 12.11 16.48
N ARG A 145 17.55 11.10 16.46
CA ARG A 145 16.10 11.29 16.28
C ARG A 145 15.38 11.78 17.53
N GLN A 146 16.08 12.04 18.62
CA GLN A 146 15.57 12.52 19.90
C GLN A 146 14.55 11.59 20.55
N LEU A 147 14.65 10.28 20.30
CA LEU A 147 13.83 9.30 21.01
C LEU A 147 14.40 9.03 22.41
N THR A 148 13.55 9.04 23.42
CA THR A 148 13.93 8.70 24.79
C THR A 148 14.14 7.19 24.93
N GLU A 149 14.94 6.78 25.91
CA GLU A 149 15.12 5.35 26.24
C GLU A 149 13.78 4.67 26.58
N GLU A 150 12.88 5.37 27.26
CA GLU A 150 11.53 4.88 27.56
C GLU A 150 10.73 4.63 26.27
N THR A 151 10.76 5.58 25.32
CA THR A 151 10.10 5.40 24.01
C THR A 151 10.70 4.21 23.26
N MET A 152 12.03 4.10 23.20
CA MET A 152 12.70 2.98 22.55
C MET A 152 12.34 1.64 23.19
N GLN A 153 12.16 1.59 24.52
CA GLN A 153 11.70 0.40 25.24
C GLN A 153 10.23 0.09 24.96
N LYS A 154 9.35 1.09 25.09
CA LYS A 154 7.89 0.97 24.89
C LYS A 154 7.54 0.44 23.50
N TRP A 155 8.25 0.92 22.47
CA TRP A 155 8.05 0.50 21.08
C TRP A 155 8.82 -0.76 20.70
N GLY A 156 9.63 -1.32 21.62
CA GLY A 156 10.41 -2.52 21.36
C GLY A 156 11.47 -2.33 20.27
N LEU A 157 12.02 -1.13 20.11
CA LEU A 157 12.98 -0.85 19.05
C LEU A 157 14.21 -1.74 19.19
N GLY A 158 14.73 -2.19 18.05
CA GLY A 158 15.80 -3.17 17.97
C GLY A 158 16.81 -2.88 16.88
N TYR A 159 17.77 -3.79 16.72
CA TYR A 159 18.81 -3.74 15.70
C TYR A 159 19.16 -5.16 15.25
N THR A 160 19.53 -5.33 13.99
CA THR A 160 19.91 -6.67 13.46
C THR A 160 21.36 -7.03 13.70
N GLY A 161 22.24 -6.05 13.95
CA GLY A 161 23.69 -6.28 13.90
C GLY A 161 24.25 -6.24 12.48
N SER A 162 25.57 -6.43 12.39
CA SER A 162 26.35 -6.51 11.14
C SER A 162 26.54 -7.93 10.61
N HIS A 163 26.04 -8.95 11.31
CA HIS A 163 26.13 -10.35 10.89
C HIS A 163 24.89 -10.76 10.10
N SER A 164 25.08 -11.41 8.95
CA SER A 164 24.00 -11.72 7.99
C SER A 164 23.17 -12.96 8.32
N ASN A 165 23.46 -13.69 9.38
CA ASN A 165 22.73 -14.91 9.78
C ASN A 165 22.60 -15.08 11.29
N ALA A 166 22.70 -13.99 12.05
CA ALA A 166 22.70 -14.04 13.51
C ALA A 166 21.33 -14.44 14.07
N LEU A 167 20.25 -13.89 13.49
CA LEU A 167 18.89 -14.29 13.87
C LEU A 167 18.64 -15.75 13.49
N TYR A 168 19.02 -16.16 12.28
CA TYR A 168 18.88 -17.55 11.85
C TYR A 168 19.52 -18.52 12.85
N ARG A 169 20.79 -18.32 13.21
CA ARG A 169 21.49 -19.18 14.18
C ARG A 169 20.81 -19.19 15.54
N TYR A 170 20.36 -18.01 16.01
CA TYR A 170 19.64 -17.89 17.28
C TYR A 170 18.34 -18.72 17.27
N LEU A 171 17.54 -18.60 16.22
CA LEU A 171 16.27 -19.32 16.11
C LEU A 171 16.49 -20.82 15.86
N LYS A 172 17.51 -21.22 15.09
CA LYS A 172 17.89 -22.64 14.98
C LYS A 172 18.29 -23.24 16.31
N GLY A 173 19.07 -22.51 17.12
CA GLY A 173 19.45 -22.94 18.46
C GLY A 173 18.26 -23.10 19.42
N LYS A 174 17.11 -22.48 19.12
CA LYS A 174 15.84 -22.64 19.84
C LYS A 174 15.00 -23.83 19.35
N GLY A 175 15.45 -24.54 18.32
CA GLY A 175 14.76 -25.72 17.78
C GLY A 175 13.71 -25.43 16.70
N TYR A 176 13.71 -24.23 16.09
CA TYR A 176 12.79 -23.94 14.99
C TYR A 176 13.26 -24.59 13.66
N GLU A 177 12.28 -25.10 12.91
CA GLU A 177 12.49 -25.71 11.60
C GLU A 177 12.68 -24.67 10.50
N ASP A 178 13.54 -24.97 9.52
CA ASP A 178 13.91 -24.04 8.44
C ASP A 178 12.68 -23.55 7.66
N ARG A 179 11.71 -24.43 7.47
CA ARG A 179 10.44 -24.12 6.81
C ARG A 179 9.67 -23.02 7.55
N ASP A 180 9.52 -23.14 8.87
CA ASP A 180 8.79 -22.13 9.66
C ASP A 180 9.58 -20.81 9.72
N LEU A 181 10.93 -20.87 9.68
CA LEU A 181 11.78 -19.68 9.62
C LEU A 181 11.65 -18.92 8.30
N VAL A 182 11.56 -19.63 7.17
CA VAL A 182 11.30 -19.02 5.86
C VAL A 182 9.87 -18.47 5.80
N ASP A 183 8.88 -19.24 6.27
CA ASP A 183 7.46 -18.86 6.29
C ASP A 183 7.17 -17.66 7.21
N SER A 184 8.04 -17.40 8.21
CA SER A 184 7.95 -16.20 9.06
C SER A 184 8.30 -14.91 8.31
N GLY A 185 8.94 -15.04 7.13
CA GLY A 185 9.39 -13.91 6.34
C GLY A 185 10.66 -13.24 6.86
N LEU A 186 11.27 -13.74 7.94
CA LEU A 186 12.49 -13.15 8.54
C LEU A 186 13.79 -13.75 8.00
N ILE A 187 13.75 -15.01 7.56
CA ILE A 187 14.91 -15.74 7.02
C ILE A 187 14.70 -16.03 5.53
N ALA A 188 15.79 -16.00 4.78
CA ALA A 188 15.86 -16.50 3.41
C ALA A 188 16.93 -17.60 3.34
N ILE A 189 16.67 -18.63 2.53
CA ILE A 189 17.63 -19.70 2.26
C ILE A 189 17.88 -19.72 0.77
N SER A 190 19.15 -19.69 0.37
CA SER A 190 19.55 -19.81 -1.03
C SER A 190 20.74 -20.77 -1.16
N GLU A 191 20.88 -21.38 -2.33
CA GLU A 191 21.98 -22.32 -2.60
C GLU A 191 23.36 -21.67 -2.44
N ARG A 192 23.50 -20.41 -2.84
CA ARG A 192 24.79 -19.68 -2.80
C ARG A 192 25.17 -19.13 -1.43
N ARG A 193 24.19 -18.64 -0.65
CA ARG A 193 24.47 -17.94 0.63
C ARG A 193 24.05 -18.76 1.86
N GLY A 194 23.41 -19.90 1.66
CA GLY A 194 22.77 -20.65 2.73
C GLY A 194 21.66 -19.83 3.40
N ALA A 195 21.33 -20.21 4.62
CA ALA A 195 20.36 -19.51 5.44
C ALA A 195 20.92 -18.19 5.98
N HIS A 196 20.19 -17.10 5.73
CA HIS A 196 20.57 -15.74 6.10
C HIS A 196 19.34 -14.90 6.49
N ASP A 197 19.58 -13.86 7.26
CA ASP A 197 18.58 -12.91 7.75
C ASP A 197 18.17 -11.98 6.62
N LYS A 198 16.86 -11.75 6.43
CA LYS A 198 16.36 -10.79 5.43
C LYS A 198 16.64 -9.34 5.85
N PHE A 199 16.65 -9.09 7.15
CA PHE A 199 17.03 -7.80 7.71
C PHE A 199 18.49 -7.86 8.14
N TRP A 200 19.31 -6.98 7.57
CA TRP A 200 20.73 -6.89 7.86
C TRP A 200 21.15 -5.43 7.98
N ASN A 201 21.98 -5.13 8.97
CA ASN A 201 22.43 -3.77 9.30
C ASN A 201 21.29 -2.74 9.35
N ARG A 202 20.17 -3.08 10.03
CA ARG A 202 18.95 -2.28 10.07
C ARG A 202 18.50 -1.99 11.50
N ALA A 203 18.12 -0.74 11.76
CA ALA A 203 17.33 -0.37 12.93
C ALA A 203 15.90 -0.90 12.75
N MET A 204 15.41 -1.65 13.73
CA MET A 204 14.22 -2.47 13.63
C MET A 204 13.04 -1.86 14.38
N PHE A 205 11.88 -1.90 13.73
CA PHE A 205 10.59 -1.42 14.20
C PHE A 205 9.61 -2.61 14.22
N PRO A 206 9.32 -3.20 15.39
CA PRO A 206 8.33 -4.27 15.48
C PRO A 206 6.94 -3.78 15.04
N ILE A 207 6.30 -4.52 14.15
CA ILE A 207 4.93 -4.26 13.72
C ILE A 207 4.02 -5.19 14.51
N MET A 208 3.08 -4.61 15.24
CA MET A 208 2.14 -5.33 16.09
C MET A 208 0.74 -5.32 15.50
N ASP A 209 -0.01 -6.40 15.72
CA ASP A 209 -1.45 -6.39 15.48
C ASP A 209 -2.18 -5.53 16.53
N ALA A 210 -3.49 -5.37 16.37
CA ALA A 210 -4.30 -4.62 17.34
C ALA A 210 -4.26 -5.23 18.75
N GLY A 211 -3.92 -6.51 18.91
CA GLY A 211 -3.76 -7.19 20.19
C GLY A 211 -2.38 -7.02 20.83
N GLY A 212 -1.43 -6.36 20.16
CA GLY A 212 -0.05 -6.18 20.64
C GLY A 212 0.87 -7.38 20.36
N ARG A 213 0.44 -8.34 19.53
CA ARG A 213 1.31 -9.46 19.11
C ARG A 213 2.21 -8.98 17.98
N VAL A 214 3.51 -9.28 18.03
CA VAL A 214 4.44 -8.98 16.94
C VAL A 214 4.14 -9.90 15.76
N ILE A 215 3.83 -9.31 14.61
CA ILE A 215 3.43 -10.04 13.40
C ILE A 215 4.38 -9.81 12.23
N ALA A 216 5.18 -8.75 12.28
CA ALA A 216 6.15 -8.38 11.26
C ALA A 216 7.15 -7.35 11.81
N PHE A 217 8.08 -6.92 10.96
CA PHE A 217 9.03 -5.84 11.23
C PHE A 217 9.16 -4.90 10.05
N GLY A 218 9.38 -3.63 10.34
CA GLY A 218 10.02 -2.66 9.46
C GLY A 218 11.49 -2.49 9.85
N GLY A 219 12.35 -2.16 8.91
CA GLY A 219 13.79 -2.03 9.12
C GLY A 219 14.40 -0.90 8.30
N ARG A 220 15.03 0.08 8.96
CA ARG A 220 15.78 1.16 8.30
C ARG A 220 17.25 0.80 8.19
N VAL A 221 17.84 0.88 7.00
CA VAL A 221 19.29 0.60 6.82
C VAL A 221 20.16 1.61 7.57
N MET A 222 21.21 1.12 8.22
CA MET A 222 22.23 1.94 8.90
C MET A 222 23.46 2.07 7.99
N GLY A 223 23.72 3.27 7.48
CA GLY A 223 24.80 3.50 6.52
C GLY A 223 24.34 3.36 5.06
N GLU A 224 25.20 2.83 4.21
CA GLU A 224 24.92 2.65 2.77
C GLU A 224 24.15 1.35 2.51
N GLY A 225 23.11 1.43 1.68
CA GLY A 225 22.32 0.29 1.25
C GLY A 225 20.90 0.69 0.85
N GLU A 226 20.29 -0.11 -0.02
CA GLU A 226 18.90 0.08 -0.47
C GLU A 226 18.08 -1.20 -0.22
N PRO A 227 16.76 -1.10 0.00
CA PRO A 227 16.01 0.15 0.15
C PRO A 227 16.26 0.79 1.53
N LYS A 228 16.13 2.12 1.63
CA LYS A 228 16.24 2.87 2.89
C LYS A 228 15.38 2.30 4.02
N TYR A 229 14.13 1.94 3.71
CA TYR A 229 13.23 1.20 4.60
C TYR A 229 12.80 -0.10 3.91
N LEU A 230 12.79 -1.19 4.67
CA LEU A 230 12.34 -2.51 4.23
C LEU A 230 11.28 -3.00 5.20
N ASN A 231 10.20 -3.58 4.68
CA ASN A 231 9.17 -4.23 5.49
C ASN A 231 9.26 -5.73 5.32
N SER A 232 8.74 -6.47 6.31
CA SER A 232 8.52 -7.90 6.16
C SER A 232 7.59 -8.15 4.95
N PRO A 233 7.79 -9.26 4.21
CA PRO A 233 6.87 -9.66 3.15
C PRO A 233 5.51 -10.06 3.73
N GLU A 234 4.51 -10.23 2.88
CA GLU A 234 3.23 -10.83 3.25
C GLU A 234 3.44 -12.23 3.86
N THR A 235 2.74 -12.54 4.95
CA THR A 235 2.77 -13.85 5.60
C THR A 235 1.36 -14.27 6.03
N MET A 236 1.22 -15.49 6.55
CA MET A 236 -0.04 -15.94 7.16
C MET A 236 -0.48 -15.05 8.34
N ILE A 237 0.46 -14.33 8.98
CA ILE A 237 0.17 -13.54 10.18
C ILE A 237 0.24 -12.02 9.96
N PHE A 238 0.76 -11.58 8.82
CA PHE A 238 0.92 -10.17 8.49
C PHE A 238 0.41 -9.89 7.08
N ASN A 239 -0.53 -8.94 7.01
CA ASN A 239 -1.03 -8.39 5.77
C ASN A 239 -0.87 -6.87 5.78
N LYS A 240 0.00 -6.36 4.91
CA LYS A 240 0.40 -4.95 4.87
C LYS A 240 -0.77 -4.05 4.54
N SER A 241 -1.67 -4.47 3.65
CA SER A 241 -2.86 -3.71 3.23
C SER A 241 -3.96 -3.62 4.28
N ARG A 242 -3.80 -4.26 5.45
CA ARG A 242 -4.78 -4.28 6.54
C ARG A 242 -4.13 -4.05 7.91
N THR A 243 -2.89 -3.57 7.94
CA THR A 243 -2.13 -3.36 9.18
C THR A 243 -1.68 -1.92 9.29
N LEU A 244 -2.08 -1.25 10.37
CA LEU A 244 -1.64 0.09 10.68
C LEU A 244 -0.62 0.05 11.81
N PHE A 245 0.56 0.62 11.57
CA PHE A 245 1.57 0.78 12.60
C PHE A 245 1.04 1.67 13.73
N GLY A 246 1.37 1.32 14.97
CA GLY A 246 0.92 2.07 16.16
C GLY A 246 -0.54 1.82 16.58
N LEU A 247 -1.34 1.07 15.79
CA LEU A 247 -2.76 0.86 16.10
C LEU A 247 -2.99 0.21 17.47
N PHE A 248 -2.11 -0.71 17.91
CA PHE A 248 -2.23 -1.35 19.23
C PHE A 248 -2.20 -0.35 20.39
N LEU A 249 -1.47 0.75 20.24
CA LEU A 249 -1.42 1.87 21.19
C LEU A 249 -2.57 2.84 20.92
N ALA A 250 -2.73 3.25 19.67
CA ALA A 250 -3.66 4.30 19.27
C ALA A 250 -5.13 3.93 19.50
N LYS A 251 -5.49 2.65 19.48
CA LYS A 251 -6.85 2.20 19.80
C LYS A 251 -7.31 2.57 21.22
N ARG A 252 -6.39 2.92 22.13
CA ARG A 252 -6.69 3.31 23.52
C ARG A 252 -6.88 4.82 23.69
N THR A 253 -6.64 5.60 22.64
CA THR A 253 -6.77 7.06 22.71
C THR A 253 -8.20 7.46 23.07
N ARG A 254 -8.33 8.59 23.75
CA ARG A 254 -9.61 9.24 24.03
C ARG A 254 -9.92 10.39 23.06
N ARG A 255 -8.98 10.72 22.17
CA ARG A 255 -9.23 11.72 21.13
C ARG A 255 -10.25 11.16 20.12
N PRO A 256 -11.23 11.97 19.69
CA PRO A 256 -12.28 11.50 18.77
C PRO A 256 -11.77 11.22 17.35
N GLN A 257 -10.59 11.72 17.00
CA GLN A 257 -9.94 11.54 15.71
C GLN A 257 -8.68 10.68 15.81
N MET A 258 -8.36 9.96 14.73
CA MET A 258 -7.01 9.40 14.53
C MET A 258 -6.20 10.27 13.58
N ILE A 259 -4.89 10.31 13.79
CA ILE A 259 -3.95 10.98 12.88
C ILE A 259 -3.23 9.90 12.07
N LEU A 260 -3.23 10.03 10.76
CA LEU A 260 -2.62 9.09 9.84
C LEU A 260 -1.37 9.70 9.20
N CYS A 261 -0.23 9.08 9.48
CA CYS A 261 1.10 9.43 8.97
C CYS A 261 1.58 8.39 7.94
N GLU A 262 2.71 8.66 7.29
CA GLU A 262 3.29 7.72 6.31
C GLU A 262 4.25 6.70 6.97
N GLY A 263 5.08 7.14 7.92
CA GLY A 263 6.21 6.38 8.42
C GLY A 263 6.17 5.99 9.90
N TYR A 264 7.07 5.06 10.26
CA TYR A 264 7.27 4.59 11.64
C TYR A 264 7.72 5.70 12.58
N MET A 265 8.71 6.48 12.13
CA MET A 265 9.34 7.52 12.93
C MET A 265 8.35 8.63 13.28
N ASP A 266 7.46 8.98 12.35
CA ASP A 266 6.42 9.99 12.58
C ASP A 266 5.53 9.55 13.73
N VAL A 267 4.99 8.33 13.67
CA VAL A 267 4.12 7.80 14.73
C VAL A 267 4.86 7.71 16.07
N ILE A 268 6.08 7.19 16.10
CA ILE A 268 6.84 7.07 17.37
C ILE A 268 7.11 8.44 17.98
N SER A 269 7.56 9.40 17.16
CA SER A 269 7.87 10.77 17.56
C SER A 269 6.61 11.48 18.05
N MET A 270 5.49 11.31 17.35
CA MET A 270 4.21 11.88 17.75
C MET A 270 3.65 11.29 19.06
N HIS A 271 3.72 9.97 19.26
CA HIS A 271 3.33 9.35 20.53
C HIS A 271 4.20 9.83 21.70
N GLN A 272 5.51 9.99 21.49
CA GLN A 272 6.41 10.55 22.50
C GLN A 272 6.00 11.98 22.91
N ASN A 273 5.46 12.75 21.97
CA ASN A 273 4.99 14.11 22.17
C ASN A 273 3.49 14.19 22.56
N GLY A 274 2.88 13.09 23.02
CA GLY A 274 1.52 13.08 23.56
C GLY A 274 0.39 12.94 22.54
N PHE A 275 0.70 12.69 21.27
CA PHE A 275 -0.28 12.37 20.22
C PHE A 275 -0.46 10.85 20.12
N ASP A 276 -1.10 10.30 21.15
CA ASP A 276 -1.37 8.87 21.31
C ASP A 276 -2.34 8.29 20.27
N ASN A 277 -3.03 9.13 19.50
CA ASN A 277 -4.00 8.78 18.47
C ASN A 277 -3.42 8.63 17.06
N THR A 278 -2.10 8.47 16.94
CA THR A 278 -1.39 8.45 15.65
C THR A 278 -1.09 7.03 15.18
N VAL A 279 -1.22 6.81 13.87
CA VAL A 279 -0.98 5.54 13.17
C VAL A 279 -0.35 5.77 11.80
N ALA A 280 0.22 4.74 11.17
CA ALA A 280 0.78 4.85 9.81
C ALA A 280 0.52 3.62 8.93
N SER A 281 0.46 3.83 7.61
CA SER A 281 0.28 2.79 6.58
C SER A 281 1.57 2.08 6.17
N LEU A 282 2.56 1.98 7.07
CA LEU A 282 3.80 1.20 6.89
C LEU A 282 4.62 1.61 5.64
N GLY A 283 4.61 2.88 5.25
CA GLY A 283 5.30 3.35 4.04
C GLY A 283 4.67 2.86 2.73
N THR A 284 3.38 2.50 2.76
CA THR A 284 2.60 2.17 1.55
C THR A 284 1.39 3.09 1.39
N ALA A 285 0.83 3.12 0.18
CA ALA A 285 -0.42 3.84 -0.06
C ALA A 285 -1.53 3.32 0.86
N LEU A 286 -2.37 4.23 1.36
CA LEU A 286 -3.57 3.86 2.09
C LEU A 286 -4.46 2.97 1.20
N THR A 287 -5.11 1.98 1.80
CA THR A 287 -5.99 1.02 1.12
C THR A 287 -7.38 1.08 1.73
N GLU A 288 -8.38 0.50 1.04
CA GLU A 288 -9.70 0.28 1.64
C GLU A 288 -9.63 -0.57 2.91
N GLY A 289 -8.74 -1.58 2.94
CA GLY A 289 -8.51 -2.40 4.12
C GLY A 289 -8.08 -1.59 5.33
N HIS A 290 -7.19 -0.61 5.15
CA HIS A 290 -6.81 0.34 6.19
C HIS A 290 -7.96 1.26 6.60
N ALA A 291 -8.71 1.81 5.65
CA ALA A 291 -9.84 2.67 5.94
C ALA A 291 -10.92 1.94 6.76
N GLN A 292 -11.23 0.68 6.41
CA GLN A 292 -12.15 -0.16 7.19
C GLN A 292 -11.60 -0.51 8.58
N MET A 293 -10.28 -0.62 8.74
CA MET A 293 -9.68 -0.78 10.06
C MET A 293 -9.84 0.49 10.91
N LEU A 294 -9.56 1.68 10.35
CA LEU A 294 -9.74 2.97 11.02
C LEU A 294 -11.20 3.19 11.45
N LYS A 295 -12.16 2.85 10.58
CA LYS A 295 -13.60 3.01 10.81
C LYS A 295 -14.08 2.36 12.12
N ARG A 296 -13.43 1.27 12.54
CA ARG A 296 -13.76 0.56 13.79
C ARG A 296 -13.47 1.39 15.04
N TYR A 297 -12.54 2.34 14.94
CA TYR A 297 -12.05 3.10 16.09
C TYR A 297 -12.38 4.59 16.01
N THR A 298 -12.62 5.12 14.81
CA THR A 298 -12.91 6.55 14.62
C THR A 298 -13.83 6.82 13.44
N ARG A 299 -14.57 7.93 13.52
CA ARG A 299 -15.32 8.52 12.39
C ARG A 299 -14.57 9.69 11.75
N GLN A 300 -13.43 10.08 12.28
CA GLN A 300 -12.64 11.20 11.80
C GLN A 300 -11.14 10.88 11.73
N VAL A 301 -10.53 11.18 10.59
CA VAL A 301 -9.10 10.97 10.34
C VAL A 301 -8.47 12.27 9.85
N TYR A 302 -7.30 12.59 10.43
CA TYR A 302 -6.50 13.75 10.06
C TYR A 302 -5.25 13.23 9.34
N LEU A 303 -5.08 13.58 8.08
CA LEU A 303 -3.90 13.22 7.30
C LEU A 303 -2.76 14.17 7.66
N SER A 304 -1.66 13.59 8.12
CA SER A 304 -0.41 14.28 8.46
C SER A 304 0.72 13.68 7.65
N TYR A 305 0.63 13.85 6.33
CA TYR A 305 1.60 13.33 5.34
C TYR A 305 2.71 14.34 5.06
N ASP A 306 3.74 13.89 4.36
CA ASP A 306 4.89 14.72 4.00
C ASP A 306 4.41 15.93 3.17
N SER A 307 5.03 17.09 3.38
CA SER A 307 4.69 18.31 2.64
C SER A 307 5.24 18.35 1.20
N ASP A 308 5.80 17.23 0.73
CA ASP A 308 6.40 17.09 -0.59
C ASP A 308 5.37 16.64 -1.65
N PRO A 309 5.72 16.63 -2.96
CA PRO A 309 4.79 16.20 -4.00
C PRO A 309 4.28 14.76 -3.84
N ALA A 310 5.06 13.85 -3.23
CA ALA A 310 4.64 12.47 -3.02
C ALA A 310 3.59 12.38 -1.91
N GLY A 311 3.79 13.08 -0.80
CA GLY A 311 2.84 13.17 0.31
C GLY A 311 1.53 13.84 -0.10
N ILE A 312 1.58 14.91 -0.91
CA ILE A 312 0.37 15.53 -1.50
C ILE A 312 -0.42 14.53 -2.34
N ARG A 313 0.26 13.79 -3.24
CA ARG A 313 -0.41 12.74 -4.04
C ARG A 313 -0.97 11.63 -3.17
N ALA A 314 -0.26 11.22 -2.12
CA ALA A 314 -0.74 10.23 -1.17
C ALA A 314 -2.01 10.71 -0.45
N ALA A 315 -2.07 11.99 -0.06
CA ALA A 315 -3.24 12.58 0.57
C ALA A 315 -4.44 12.60 -0.38
N LEU A 316 -4.25 13.05 -1.62
CA LEU A 316 -5.31 13.06 -2.65
C LEU A 316 -5.87 11.66 -2.93
N ARG A 317 -5.04 10.61 -2.87
CA ARG A 317 -5.50 9.21 -2.98
C ARG A 317 -6.21 8.71 -1.73
N ALA A 318 -5.81 9.15 -0.54
CA ALA A 318 -6.40 8.71 0.72
C ALA A 318 -7.80 9.29 0.98
N ILE A 319 -8.05 10.54 0.54
CA ILE A 319 -9.32 11.24 0.74
C ILE A 319 -10.55 10.44 0.27
N PRO A 320 -10.64 9.94 -0.98
CA PRO A 320 -11.80 9.17 -1.42
C PRO A 320 -11.96 7.86 -0.64
N LEU A 321 -10.87 7.14 -0.37
CA LEU A 321 -10.91 5.87 0.40
C LEU A 321 -11.50 6.06 1.81
N LEU A 322 -11.12 7.16 2.47
CA LEU A 322 -11.68 7.52 3.78
C LEU A 322 -13.15 7.93 3.67
N LYS A 323 -13.49 8.74 2.65
CA LYS A 323 -14.87 9.16 2.40
C LYS A 323 -15.80 7.97 2.15
N ASP A 324 -15.38 7.01 1.32
CA ASP A 324 -16.16 5.81 0.98
C ASP A 324 -16.31 4.87 2.17
N ALA A 325 -15.31 4.85 3.06
CA ALA A 325 -15.45 4.18 4.36
C ALA A 325 -16.41 4.92 5.32
N GLY A 326 -16.88 6.13 4.99
CA GLY A 326 -17.72 6.95 5.85
C GLY A 326 -16.95 7.66 6.96
N ILE A 327 -15.66 7.97 6.71
CA ILE A 327 -14.78 8.67 7.63
C ILE A 327 -14.60 10.11 7.16
N SER A 328 -14.85 11.07 8.06
CA SER A 328 -14.57 12.48 7.82
C SER A 328 -13.05 12.71 7.78
N CYS A 329 -12.56 13.37 6.74
CA CYS A 329 -11.14 13.61 6.51
C CYS A 329 -10.78 15.09 6.64
N LYS A 330 -9.68 15.38 7.34
CA LYS A 330 -9.02 16.69 7.37
C LYS A 330 -7.53 16.55 7.06
N ILE A 331 -6.90 17.63 6.61
CA ILE A 331 -5.49 17.66 6.22
C ILE A 331 -4.74 18.63 7.13
N ILE A 332 -3.72 18.12 7.82
CA ILE A 332 -2.84 18.94 8.65
C ILE A 332 -1.73 19.48 7.75
N ASN A 333 -1.55 20.80 7.73
CA ASN A 333 -0.45 21.41 6.99
C ASN A 333 0.86 21.27 7.77
N MET A 334 1.86 20.59 7.20
CA MET A 334 3.18 20.40 7.83
C MET A 334 4.17 21.54 7.59
N GLN A 335 3.90 22.43 6.62
CA GLN A 335 4.83 23.51 6.29
C GLN A 335 5.15 24.42 7.50
N PRO A 336 6.40 24.87 7.68
CA PRO A 336 7.54 24.69 6.78
C PRO A 336 8.33 23.39 6.98
N CYS A 337 7.89 22.49 7.87
CA CYS A 337 8.53 21.21 8.12
C CYS A 337 8.16 20.19 7.05
N LYS A 338 9.07 19.25 6.79
CA LYS A 338 8.88 18.22 5.77
C LYS A 338 7.89 17.15 6.23
N ASP A 339 8.08 16.64 7.45
CA ASP A 339 7.34 15.51 8.01
C ASP A 339 6.99 15.77 9.50
N PRO A 340 6.11 14.95 10.11
CA PRO A 340 5.72 15.13 11.51
C PRO A 340 6.89 14.97 12.49
N ASP A 341 7.85 14.09 12.24
CA ASP A 341 9.04 13.94 13.09
C ASP A 341 9.89 15.22 13.13
N GLU A 342 10.12 15.85 11.98
CA GLU A 342 10.79 17.14 11.88
C GLU A 342 9.97 18.26 12.52
N PHE A 343 8.64 18.25 12.37
CA PHE A 343 7.75 19.23 12.98
C PHE A 343 7.88 19.21 14.51
N MET A 344 7.83 18.02 15.13
CA MET A 344 7.97 17.86 16.58
C MET A 344 9.29 18.44 17.10
N LYS A 345 10.37 18.29 16.33
CA LYS A 345 11.71 18.77 16.72
C LYS A 345 11.87 20.27 16.59
N LYS A 346 11.32 20.87 15.54
CA LYS A 346 11.53 22.28 15.21
C LYS A 346 10.52 23.20 15.85
N LEU A 347 9.25 22.81 15.90
CA LEU A 347 8.14 23.66 16.32
C LEU A 347 7.45 23.16 17.60
N GLY A 348 7.55 21.87 17.90
CA GLY A 348 7.06 21.29 19.14
C GLY A 348 5.56 20.92 19.13
N PRO A 349 5.08 20.30 20.23
CA PRO A 349 3.73 19.77 20.32
C PRO A 349 2.65 20.85 20.36
N ASP A 350 2.89 21.98 21.02
CA ASP A 350 1.90 23.06 21.13
C ASP A 350 1.55 23.64 19.75
N ALA A 351 2.57 23.89 18.93
CA ALA A 351 2.38 24.33 17.55
C ALA A 351 1.64 23.28 16.70
N TYR A 352 1.84 21.99 16.96
CA TYR A 352 1.15 20.93 16.25
C TYR A 352 -0.32 20.84 16.66
N GLU A 353 -0.65 21.04 17.93
CA GLU A 353 -2.03 21.10 18.41
C GLU A 353 -2.80 22.28 17.79
N GLU A 354 -2.15 23.44 17.59
CA GLU A 354 -2.73 24.53 16.79
C GLU A 354 -2.99 24.11 15.34
N ARG A 355 -2.04 23.39 14.69
CA ARG A 355 -2.25 22.86 13.33
C ARG A 355 -3.39 21.84 13.25
N ILE A 356 -3.67 21.08 14.30
CA ILE A 356 -4.84 20.20 14.37
C ILE A 356 -6.13 21.03 14.37
N LYS A 357 -6.20 22.12 15.14
CA LYS A 357 -7.38 23.00 15.18
C LYS A 357 -7.64 23.65 13.83
N GLU A 358 -6.57 24.05 13.14
CA GLU A 358 -6.60 24.69 11.81
C GLU A 358 -6.67 23.68 10.65
N ALA A 359 -6.74 22.38 10.92
CA ALA A 359 -6.67 21.35 9.89
C ALA A 359 -7.74 21.56 8.80
N GLU A 360 -7.29 21.58 7.55
CA GLU A 360 -8.12 21.94 6.40
C GLU A 360 -9.10 20.82 6.06
N ASN A 361 -10.33 21.17 5.69
CA ASN A 361 -11.29 20.22 5.14
C ASN A 361 -10.74 19.57 3.85
N SER A 362 -10.90 18.25 3.70
CA SER A 362 -10.32 17.50 2.57
C SER A 362 -10.81 17.94 1.19
N PHE A 363 -12.07 18.38 1.07
CA PHE A 363 -12.59 18.93 -0.19
C PHE A 363 -11.90 20.25 -0.52
N MET A 364 -11.82 21.17 0.45
CA MET A 364 -11.15 22.46 0.26
C MET A 364 -9.65 22.30 -0.06
N PHE A 365 -9.00 21.32 0.57
CA PHE A 365 -7.63 20.93 0.21
C PHE A 365 -7.53 20.46 -1.25
N THR A 366 -8.47 19.60 -1.69
CA THR A 366 -8.50 19.10 -3.07
C THR A 366 -8.66 20.24 -4.07
N ILE A 367 -9.52 21.23 -3.76
CA ILE A 367 -9.70 22.42 -4.60
C ILE A 367 -8.42 23.27 -4.66
N ARG A 368 -7.76 23.49 -3.51
CA ARG A 368 -6.49 24.22 -3.44
C ARG A 368 -5.35 23.52 -4.21
N MET A 369 -5.35 22.19 -4.25
CA MET A 369 -4.38 21.45 -5.06
C MET A 369 -4.70 21.53 -6.55
N LEU A 370 -5.98 21.44 -6.92
CA LEU A 370 -6.46 21.59 -8.30
C LEU A 370 -6.09 22.96 -8.87
N GLU A 371 -6.20 24.03 -8.07
CA GLU A 371 -5.86 25.40 -8.47
C GLU A 371 -4.44 25.52 -9.06
N ARG A 372 -3.50 24.70 -8.59
CA ARG A 372 -2.10 24.72 -9.06
C ARG A 372 -1.93 24.33 -10.53
N ASP A 373 -2.93 23.69 -11.11
CA ASP A 373 -2.94 23.28 -12.52
C ASP A 373 -3.50 24.38 -13.44
N TYR A 374 -3.89 25.54 -12.89
CA TYR A 374 -4.55 26.63 -13.61
C TYR A 374 -3.84 27.99 -13.44
N GLN A 375 -3.96 28.84 -14.45
CA GLN A 375 -3.50 30.24 -14.42
C GLN A 375 -4.69 31.13 -14.04
N MET A 376 -4.72 31.56 -12.77
CA MET A 376 -5.90 32.24 -12.22
C MET A 376 -6.09 33.67 -12.74
N ASP A 377 -5.07 34.26 -13.34
CA ASP A 377 -5.07 35.57 -14.01
C ASP A 377 -5.57 35.51 -15.46
N ASP A 378 -5.49 34.34 -16.11
CA ASP A 378 -6.08 34.11 -17.43
C ASP A 378 -7.60 33.82 -17.31
N PRO A 379 -8.48 34.62 -17.95
CA PRO A 379 -9.93 34.43 -17.83
C PRO A 379 -10.43 33.05 -18.27
N GLU A 380 -9.83 32.45 -19.30
CA GLU A 380 -10.25 31.14 -19.81
C GLU A 380 -9.85 30.02 -18.83
N SER A 381 -8.60 30.01 -18.39
CA SER A 381 -8.07 29.07 -17.39
C SER A 381 -8.79 29.19 -16.05
N ASN A 382 -9.07 30.41 -15.58
CA ASN A 382 -9.87 30.67 -14.38
C ASN A 382 -11.30 30.12 -14.51
N THR A 383 -11.93 30.29 -15.68
CA THR A 383 -13.26 29.73 -15.95
C THR A 383 -13.24 28.20 -15.94
N GLU A 384 -12.22 27.56 -16.51
CA GLU A 384 -12.07 26.10 -16.48
C GLU A 384 -11.84 25.58 -15.06
N PHE A 385 -11.04 26.27 -14.24
CA PHE A 385 -10.88 25.94 -12.83
C PHE A 385 -12.24 25.87 -12.12
N PHE A 386 -13.06 26.91 -12.22
CA PHE A 386 -14.38 26.93 -11.59
C PHE A 386 -15.33 25.87 -12.16
N ARG A 387 -15.22 25.54 -13.45
CA ARG A 387 -15.97 24.44 -14.08
C ARG A 387 -15.63 23.10 -13.42
N GLN A 388 -14.34 22.84 -13.19
CA GLN A 388 -13.87 21.64 -12.50
C GLN A 388 -14.26 21.60 -11.02
N VAL A 389 -14.31 22.75 -10.34
CA VAL A 389 -14.82 22.87 -8.97
C VAL A 389 -16.33 22.55 -8.95
N ALA A 390 -17.11 23.16 -9.84
CA ALA A 390 -18.55 22.96 -9.93
C ALA A 390 -18.92 21.49 -10.19
N LEU A 391 -18.16 20.81 -11.07
CA LEU A 391 -18.30 19.38 -11.34
C LEU A 391 -18.02 18.50 -10.10
N ARG A 392 -17.11 18.92 -9.22
CA ARG A 392 -16.85 18.18 -7.97
C ARG A 392 -17.93 18.45 -6.93
N ILE A 393 -18.45 19.67 -6.86
CA ILE A 393 -19.57 20.02 -5.96
C ILE A 393 -20.85 19.28 -6.37
N SER A 394 -21.13 19.14 -7.67
CA SER A 394 -22.35 18.46 -8.15
C SER A 394 -22.45 16.99 -7.70
N ARG A 395 -21.33 16.36 -7.34
CA ARG A 395 -21.26 14.97 -6.87
C ARG A 395 -21.67 14.78 -5.41
N PHE A 396 -21.81 15.84 -4.62
CA PHE A 396 -22.39 15.69 -3.29
C PHE A 396 -23.89 15.40 -3.40
N PRO A 397 -24.41 14.33 -2.76
CA PRO A 397 -25.81 13.95 -2.89
C PRO A 397 -26.74 14.94 -2.18
N GLU A 398 -26.32 15.48 -1.04
CA GLU A 398 -27.11 16.34 -0.16
C GLU A 398 -27.07 17.80 -0.64
N GLU A 399 -28.24 18.43 -0.79
CA GLU A 399 -28.35 19.81 -1.27
C GLU A 399 -27.74 20.82 -0.29
N ILE A 400 -27.95 20.62 1.01
CA ILE A 400 -27.38 21.46 2.07
C ILE A 400 -25.85 21.36 2.03
N GLU A 401 -25.31 20.16 1.87
CA GLU A 401 -23.86 19.95 1.76
C GLU A 401 -23.29 20.67 0.52
N ARG A 402 -23.94 20.56 -0.65
CA ARG A 402 -23.58 21.34 -1.84
C ARG A 402 -23.61 22.85 -1.55
N GLY A 403 -24.68 23.33 -0.92
CA GLY A 403 -24.83 24.75 -0.56
C GLY A 403 -23.70 25.26 0.33
N ASN A 404 -23.30 24.48 1.33
CA ASN A 404 -22.21 24.82 2.24
C ASN A 404 -20.86 24.89 1.52
N TYR A 405 -20.55 23.94 0.64
CA TYR A 405 -19.30 23.97 -0.14
C TYR A 405 -19.30 25.08 -1.20
N ILE A 406 -20.45 25.38 -1.81
CA ILE A 406 -20.59 26.55 -2.71
C ILE A 406 -20.22 27.82 -1.96
N GLN A 407 -20.77 28.02 -0.75
CA GLN A 407 -20.47 29.20 0.06
C GLN A 407 -18.99 29.25 0.44
N ALA A 408 -18.41 28.14 0.91
CA ALA A 408 -17.00 28.08 1.30
C ALA A 408 -16.04 28.37 0.12
N VAL A 409 -16.35 27.91 -1.09
CA VAL A 409 -15.59 28.23 -2.30
C VAL A 409 -15.78 29.69 -2.70
N ALA A 410 -17.02 30.19 -2.66
CA ALA A 410 -17.35 31.58 -2.97
C ALA A 410 -16.55 32.55 -2.08
N ASP A 411 -16.52 32.29 -0.78
CA ASP A 411 -15.79 33.10 0.20
C ASP A 411 -14.28 33.05 -0.03
N ARG A 412 -13.72 31.85 -0.26
CA ARG A 412 -12.27 31.65 -0.48
C ARG A 412 -11.76 32.38 -1.72
N TYR A 413 -12.53 32.35 -2.81
CA TYR A 413 -12.10 32.90 -4.09
C TYR A 413 -12.73 34.27 -4.40
N HIS A 414 -13.43 34.88 -3.44
CA HIS A 414 -14.13 36.16 -3.59
C HIS A 414 -15.02 36.18 -4.84
N ARG A 415 -15.87 35.16 -4.98
CA ARG A 415 -16.84 35.01 -6.07
C ARG A 415 -18.26 35.01 -5.52
N SER A 416 -19.23 35.31 -6.38
CA SER A 416 -20.64 35.21 -6.03
C SER A 416 -21.03 33.74 -5.85
N ALA A 417 -21.57 33.40 -4.67
CA ALA A 417 -22.13 32.07 -4.41
C ALA A 417 -23.22 31.69 -5.43
N GLU A 418 -23.98 32.69 -5.92
CA GLU A 418 -25.01 32.47 -6.95
C GLU A 418 -24.40 32.08 -8.30
N SER A 419 -23.29 32.71 -8.70
CA SER A 419 -22.60 32.37 -9.95
C SER A 419 -22.06 30.93 -9.91
N ILE A 420 -21.45 30.53 -8.78
CA ILE A 420 -20.99 29.14 -8.60
C ILE A 420 -22.18 28.18 -8.58
N ARG A 421 -23.28 28.54 -7.91
CA ARG A 421 -24.50 27.71 -7.86
C ARG A 421 -25.07 27.45 -9.25
N GLN A 422 -25.19 28.49 -10.08
CA GLN A 422 -25.65 28.35 -11.48
C GLN A 422 -24.74 27.42 -12.28
N MET A 423 -23.42 27.53 -12.09
CA MET A 423 -22.45 26.64 -12.73
C MET A 423 -22.61 25.19 -12.26
N VAL A 424 -22.82 24.96 -10.96
CA VAL A 424 -23.06 23.62 -10.39
C VAL A 424 -24.34 23.00 -10.97
N VAL A 425 -25.43 23.76 -11.04
CA VAL A 425 -26.70 23.30 -11.63
C VAL A 425 -26.51 22.96 -13.12
N HIS A 426 -25.80 23.81 -13.86
CA HIS A 426 -25.50 23.57 -15.27
C HIS A 426 -24.67 22.29 -15.45
N MET A 427 -23.59 22.11 -14.68
CA MET A 427 -22.74 20.91 -14.74
C MET A 427 -23.52 19.64 -14.35
N ALA A 428 -24.35 19.68 -13.30
CA ALA A 428 -25.20 18.57 -12.90
C ALA A 428 -26.19 18.17 -14.00
N SER A 429 -26.78 19.15 -14.70
CA SER A 429 -27.68 18.90 -15.83
C SER A 429 -26.97 18.22 -17.00
N GLN A 430 -25.74 18.64 -17.32
CA GLN A 430 -24.95 18.05 -18.40
C GLN A 430 -24.51 16.61 -18.07
N GLU A 431 -24.07 16.32 -16.83
CA GLU A 431 -23.79 14.94 -16.40
C GLU A 431 -25.05 14.07 -16.45
N GLY A 432 -26.21 14.59 -16.02
CA GLY A 432 -27.49 13.87 -16.10
C GLY A 432 -27.93 13.57 -17.54
N ILE A 433 -27.70 14.50 -18.47
CA ILE A 433 -27.97 14.30 -19.91
C ILE A 433 -26.99 13.30 -20.53
N LEU A 434 -25.71 13.35 -20.17
CA LEU A 434 -24.68 12.41 -20.62
C LEU A 434 -24.91 10.99 -20.06
N ALA A 435 -25.35 10.86 -18.80
CA ALA A 435 -25.74 9.60 -18.20
C ALA A 435 -27.00 9.02 -18.85
N ARG A 436 -27.99 9.86 -19.17
CA ARG A 436 -29.19 9.45 -19.93
C ARG A 436 -28.86 9.05 -21.36
N ARG A 437 -27.96 9.75 -22.06
CA ARG A 437 -27.46 9.36 -23.40
C ARG A 437 -26.71 8.03 -23.38
N LYS A 438 -25.81 7.80 -22.42
CA LYS A 438 -25.15 6.50 -22.22
C LYS A 438 -26.13 5.37 -21.89
N SER A 439 -27.25 5.68 -21.25
CA SER A 439 -28.32 4.73 -20.94
C SER A 439 -29.21 4.44 -22.15
N ALA A 440 -29.48 5.46 -22.99
CA ALA A 440 -30.21 5.32 -24.25
C ALA A 440 -29.38 4.57 -25.32
N ASP A 441 -28.07 4.84 -25.43
CA ASP A 441 -27.15 4.10 -26.29
C ASP A 441 -26.97 2.62 -25.87
N LYS A 442 -27.19 2.33 -24.57
CA LYS A 442 -27.26 0.95 -24.06
C LYS A 442 -28.60 0.28 -24.35
N ALA A 443 -29.70 1.03 -24.40
CA ALA A 443 -31.02 0.51 -24.72
C ALA A 443 -31.15 0.18 -26.22
N ASP A 444 -30.56 0.99 -27.10
CA ASP A 444 -30.61 0.78 -28.56
C ASP A 444 -29.69 -0.38 -29.02
N LYS A 445 -28.65 -0.69 -28.24
CA LYS A 445 -27.79 -1.87 -28.43
C LYS A 445 -28.31 -3.13 -27.71
N GLY A 446 -29.49 -3.05 -27.09
CA GLY A 446 -30.10 -4.11 -26.28
C GLY A 446 -30.89 -5.18 -27.04
N ALA A 447 -31.00 -5.09 -28.38
CA ALA A 447 -31.78 -6.04 -29.18
C ALA A 447 -31.01 -7.33 -29.56
N PHE A 448 -29.75 -7.53 -29.14
CA PHE A 448 -29.07 -8.81 -29.36
C PHE A 448 -28.14 -9.21 -28.20
N SER A 449 -28.50 -10.33 -27.57
CA SER A 449 -27.75 -11.14 -26.60
C SER A 449 -27.63 -10.62 -25.16
N LEU A 450 -28.20 -11.44 -24.27
CA LEU A 450 -28.08 -11.40 -22.82
C LEU A 450 -26.71 -11.95 -22.35
N ASN A 451 -26.31 -11.49 -21.16
CA ASN A 451 -25.19 -11.90 -20.29
C ASN A 451 -23.78 -11.36 -20.57
N ARG A 452 -23.45 -10.19 -19.97
CA ARG A 452 -22.36 -10.08 -18.98
C ARG A 452 -22.38 -8.76 -18.19
N SER A 453 -22.05 -8.90 -16.91
CA SER A 453 -21.74 -7.94 -15.83
C SER A 453 -21.45 -6.47 -16.17
N GLN A 454 -22.08 -5.60 -15.39
CA GLN A 454 -21.95 -4.14 -15.36
C GLN A 454 -20.49 -3.71 -15.07
N ARG A 455 -19.92 -2.88 -15.98
CA ARG A 455 -18.69 -2.10 -15.74
C ARG A 455 -19.01 -0.76 -15.10
N ASN A 456 -18.25 -0.42 -14.07
CA ASN A 456 -18.31 0.84 -13.31
C ASN A 456 -17.34 1.88 -13.92
N PRO A 457 -17.68 3.17 -14.06
CA PRO A 457 -16.79 4.20 -14.63
C PRO A 457 -15.54 4.53 -13.79
N ASP A 458 -15.38 3.94 -12.60
CA ASP A 458 -14.23 4.13 -11.71
C ASP A 458 -13.03 3.22 -12.06
N GLU A 459 -13.17 2.30 -13.04
CA GLU A 459 -12.09 1.39 -13.46
C GLU A 459 -10.88 2.13 -14.09
N ASP A 460 -11.08 3.29 -14.72
CA ASP A 460 -9.99 4.03 -15.39
C ASP A 460 -9.08 4.79 -14.41
N ALA A 461 -9.59 5.14 -13.21
CA ALA A 461 -8.78 5.72 -12.13
C ALA A 461 -8.02 4.63 -11.34
N PHE A 462 -8.59 3.43 -11.23
CA PHE A 462 -7.99 2.27 -10.57
C PHE A 462 -6.89 1.63 -11.43
N ALA A 463 -7.08 1.55 -12.75
CA ALA A 463 -6.10 0.99 -13.69
C ALA A 463 -4.78 1.78 -13.73
N MET A 464 -4.84 3.10 -13.49
CA MET A 464 -3.68 3.99 -13.46
C MET A 464 -2.91 3.92 -12.13
N ALA A 465 -3.58 3.58 -11.03
CA ALA A 465 -2.97 3.34 -9.72
C ALA A 465 -2.35 1.92 -9.61
N ASP A 466 -3.00 0.92 -10.19
CA ASP A 466 -2.54 -0.48 -10.24
C ASP A 466 -1.36 -0.66 -11.23
N ALA A 467 -1.29 0.16 -12.28
CA ALA A 467 -0.12 0.25 -13.16
C ALA A 467 1.10 0.91 -12.50
N TYR A 468 0.90 1.75 -11.47
CA TYR A 468 1.98 2.42 -10.74
C TYR A 468 2.48 1.62 -9.52
N ALA A 469 1.61 0.85 -8.87
CA ALA A 469 1.99 -0.09 -7.81
C ALA A 469 2.89 -1.21 -8.35
N ARG A 470 2.60 -1.72 -9.56
CA ARG A 470 3.46 -2.70 -10.26
C ARG A 470 4.83 -2.14 -10.65
N ALA A 471 4.96 -0.82 -10.85
CA ALA A 471 6.24 -0.17 -11.13
C ALA A 471 7.15 -0.02 -9.89
N GLN A 472 6.61 -0.16 -8.67
CA GLN A 472 7.41 -0.19 -7.43
C GLN A 472 7.91 -1.61 -7.07
N ASP A 473 7.17 -2.66 -7.43
CA ASP A 473 7.64 -4.06 -7.30
C ASP A 473 8.80 -4.37 -8.27
N GLU A 474 8.81 -3.76 -9.47
CA GLU A 474 9.91 -3.92 -10.45
C GLU A 474 11.24 -3.28 -9.99
N THR A 475 11.21 -2.33 -9.05
CA THR A 475 12.44 -1.78 -8.43
C THR A 475 13.05 -2.66 -7.35
N GLU A 476 12.29 -3.56 -6.72
CA GLU A 476 12.83 -4.57 -5.78
C GLU A 476 13.44 -5.78 -6.49
N ALA A 477 13.03 -6.08 -7.73
CA ALA A 477 13.55 -7.22 -8.50
C ALA A 477 14.94 -6.98 -9.14
N ALA A 478 15.33 -5.71 -9.36
CA ALA A 478 16.53 -5.35 -10.12
C ALA A 478 17.88 -5.39 -9.36
N TYR A 479 17.90 -5.73 -8.07
CA TYR A 479 19.13 -5.69 -7.25
C TYR A 479 19.61 -7.07 -6.74
N ARG A 480 19.20 -8.16 -7.39
CA ARG A 480 19.87 -9.47 -7.26
C ARG A 480 21.05 -9.55 -8.21
N GLY A 481 22.14 -8.83 -7.95
CA GLY A 481 23.30 -8.91 -8.83
C GLY A 481 24.43 -7.95 -8.55
N SER A 482 24.99 -7.96 -7.34
CA SER A 482 26.35 -7.44 -7.12
C SER A 482 26.97 -8.10 -5.90
N ASP A 483 28.03 -8.85 -6.15
CA ASP A 483 28.99 -9.33 -5.16
C ASP A 483 30.09 -8.28 -5.05
N PRO A 484 30.61 -7.97 -3.84
CA PRO A 484 32.05 -7.81 -3.77
C PRO A 484 32.63 -8.39 -2.49
N GLY A 485 33.50 -9.39 -2.66
CA GLY A 485 34.59 -9.66 -1.75
C GLY A 485 35.89 -9.58 -2.53
N MET A 486 36.71 -8.57 -2.26
CA MET A 486 38.17 -8.71 -2.21
C MET A 486 38.78 -7.61 -1.33
N ASP A 487 39.70 -8.09 -0.51
CA ASP A 487 40.63 -7.39 0.38
C ASP A 487 41.41 -6.25 -0.31
N LEU A 488 41.84 -5.24 0.46
CA LEU A 488 43.21 -4.71 0.49
C LEU A 488 43.29 -3.42 1.35
N SER A 489 44.22 -3.47 2.32
CA SER A 489 44.73 -2.43 3.23
C SER A 489 45.24 -1.12 2.58
N PRO A 490 45.55 -0.06 3.38
CA PRO A 490 45.35 1.34 3.00
C PRO A 490 46.58 2.01 2.38
N ALA A 491 46.39 2.85 1.35
CA ALA A 491 47.42 3.78 0.90
C ALA A 491 46.86 5.07 0.26
N ARG A 492 47.15 6.18 0.96
CA ARG A 492 47.57 7.52 0.49
C ARG A 492 46.78 8.27 -0.59
N ALA A 493 46.39 9.46 -0.17
CA ALA A 493 45.87 10.57 -0.96
C ALA A 493 46.66 10.85 -2.25
N ALA A 494 45.94 11.01 -3.37
CA ALA A 494 46.40 11.71 -4.55
C ALA A 494 45.22 12.46 -5.22
N ARG A 495 45.58 13.59 -5.83
CA ARG A 495 44.73 14.74 -6.21
C ARG A 495 43.70 14.44 -7.32
N LYS A 496 42.58 15.16 -7.26
CA LYS A 496 41.58 15.28 -8.33
C LYS A 496 42.22 15.84 -9.61
N GLY A 497 42.04 15.14 -10.73
CA GLY A 497 42.21 15.65 -12.10
C GLY A 497 40.83 15.83 -12.78
N PRO A 498 40.69 16.75 -13.76
CA PRO A 498 39.41 17.11 -14.34
C PRO A 498 39.00 16.15 -15.47
N GLY A 499 37.71 15.80 -15.54
CA GLY A 499 37.09 15.22 -16.73
C GLY A 499 36.96 13.70 -16.75
N GLN A 500 35.95 13.17 -16.06
CA GLN A 500 35.25 11.97 -16.52
C GLN A 500 33.76 12.32 -16.61
N ARG A 501 33.28 12.45 -17.86
CA ARG A 501 31.85 12.51 -18.16
C ARG A 501 31.20 11.24 -17.60
N SER A 502 30.25 11.41 -16.69
CA SER A 502 29.39 10.31 -16.22
C SER A 502 28.67 9.69 -17.42
N GLN A 503 28.81 8.38 -17.63
CA GLN A 503 27.94 7.67 -18.56
C GLN A 503 26.48 7.84 -18.11
N PRO A 504 25.55 8.16 -19.02
CA PRO A 504 24.14 8.28 -18.67
C PRO A 504 23.62 6.94 -18.15
N ARG A 505 22.92 6.95 -17.02
CA ARG A 505 22.25 5.78 -16.46
C ARG A 505 21.27 5.20 -17.49
N GLU A 506 21.38 3.90 -17.79
CA GLU A 506 20.50 3.16 -18.71
C GLU A 506 19.07 3.16 -18.16
N THR A 507 18.06 3.46 -19.00
CA THR A 507 16.66 3.40 -18.60
C THR A 507 16.19 1.94 -18.53
N GLY A 508 15.26 1.61 -17.62
CA GLY A 508 14.73 0.24 -17.50
C GLY A 508 14.06 -0.29 -18.77
N MET A 509 13.61 0.59 -19.67
CA MET A 509 13.05 0.21 -20.98
C MET A 509 14.14 -0.31 -21.93
N ARG A 510 15.26 0.39 -22.05
CA ARG A 510 16.40 -0.03 -22.88
C ARG A 510 16.95 -1.37 -22.44
N GLN A 511 17.03 -1.61 -21.13
CA GLN A 511 17.41 -2.90 -20.58
C GLN A 511 16.45 -4.03 -21.01
N SER A 512 15.14 -3.75 -21.04
CA SER A 512 14.12 -4.75 -21.41
C SER A 512 14.14 -5.05 -22.92
N GLN A 513 14.31 -4.03 -23.75
CA GLN A 513 14.44 -4.17 -25.21
C GLN A 513 15.72 -4.93 -25.58
N ARG A 514 16.83 -4.59 -24.93
CA ARG A 514 18.11 -5.30 -25.03
C ARG A 514 17.95 -6.78 -24.73
N LEU A 515 17.40 -7.09 -23.56
CA LEU A 515 17.22 -8.47 -23.09
C LEU A 515 16.36 -9.31 -24.05
N LEU A 516 15.27 -8.74 -24.58
CA LEU A 516 14.43 -9.43 -25.55
C LEU A 516 15.17 -9.73 -26.86
N LEU A 517 15.91 -8.76 -27.41
CA LEU A 517 16.68 -8.94 -28.64
C LEU A 517 17.79 -9.99 -28.46
N THR A 518 18.45 -10.01 -27.30
CA THR A 518 19.40 -11.06 -26.94
C THR A 518 18.72 -12.43 -26.91
N TRP A 519 17.57 -12.56 -26.23
CA TRP A 519 16.83 -13.83 -26.14
C TRP A 519 16.38 -14.38 -27.48
N ILE A 520 15.86 -13.52 -28.36
CA ILE A 520 15.46 -13.92 -29.72
C ILE A 520 16.68 -14.42 -30.52
N THR A 521 17.85 -13.83 -30.28
CA THR A 521 19.09 -14.23 -30.94
C THR A 521 19.64 -15.56 -30.42
N GLU A 522 19.51 -15.82 -29.12
CA GLU A 522 19.99 -17.05 -28.47
C GLU A 522 19.06 -18.26 -28.71
N ASP A 523 17.75 -18.02 -28.86
CA ASP A 523 16.74 -19.07 -29.01
C ASP A 523 15.68 -18.69 -30.06
N PRO A 524 15.75 -19.27 -31.28
CA PRO A 524 14.79 -19.02 -32.35
C PRO A 524 13.33 -19.38 -32.00
N GLU A 525 13.07 -20.23 -30.99
CA GLU A 525 11.70 -20.51 -30.55
C GLU A 525 11.07 -19.31 -29.85
N ILE A 526 11.88 -18.46 -29.22
CA ILE A 526 11.40 -17.22 -28.58
C ILE A 526 10.81 -16.28 -29.65
N TYR A 527 11.43 -16.18 -30.83
CA TYR A 527 10.86 -15.39 -31.93
C TYR A 527 9.42 -15.79 -32.28
N ARG A 528 9.13 -17.10 -32.30
CA ARG A 528 7.78 -17.62 -32.62
C ARG A 528 6.74 -17.19 -31.58
N VAL A 529 7.15 -17.08 -30.32
CA VAL A 529 6.30 -16.58 -29.23
C VAL A 529 6.12 -15.07 -29.31
N VAL A 530 7.15 -14.34 -29.74
CA VAL A 530 7.17 -12.87 -29.75
C VAL A 530 6.41 -12.27 -30.95
N LYS A 531 6.60 -12.83 -32.16
CA LYS A 531 6.09 -12.28 -33.43
C LYS A 531 4.58 -11.96 -33.46
N PRO A 532 3.68 -12.74 -32.85
CA PRO A 532 2.24 -12.43 -32.86
C PRO A 532 1.91 -11.12 -32.12
N TYR A 533 2.76 -10.68 -31.19
CA TYR A 533 2.46 -9.61 -30.25
C TYR A 533 3.30 -8.35 -30.44
N LEU A 534 4.56 -8.49 -30.86
CA LEU A 534 5.48 -7.38 -31.09
C LEU A 534 5.96 -7.31 -32.54
N GLU A 535 6.13 -6.07 -32.99
CA GLU A 535 6.72 -5.69 -34.27
C GLU A 535 7.90 -4.74 -34.03
N PRO A 536 8.86 -4.58 -34.96
CA PRO A 536 10.01 -3.69 -34.74
C PRO A 536 9.63 -2.25 -34.37
N MET A 537 8.50 -1.75 -34.88
CA MET A 537 7.97 -0.43 -34.55
C MET A 537 7.56 -0.27 -33.07
N ASP A 538 7.35 -1.37 -32.34
CA ASP A 538 7.09 -1.34 -30.90
C ASP A 538 8.36 -1.01 -30.08
N PHE A 539 9.56 -1.01 -30.67
CA PHE A 539 10.82 -0.63 -30.02
C PHE A 539 11.06 0.89 -30.03
N GLU A 540 11.96 1.37 -29.16
CA GLU A 540 12.35 2.79 -29.09
C GLU A 540 13.02 3.21 -30.41
N GLU A 541 12.73 4.42 -30.89
CA GLU A 541 13.35 5.00 -32.09
C GLU A 541 14.88 5.06 -31.95
N GLY A 542 15.60 4.84 -33.05
CA GLY A 542 17.06 4.70 -33.07
C GLY A 542 17.51 3.25 -32.96
N VAL A 543 18.70 3.03 -32.37
CA VAL A 543 19.45 1.77 -32.43
C VAL A 543 18.61 0.51 -32.07
N TYR A 544 17.70 0.59 -31.10
CA TYR A 544 16.88 -0.56 -30.69
C TYR A 544 15.85 -0.98 -31.74
N ARG A 545 15.27 -0.03 -32.48
CA ARG A 545 14.36 -0.33 -33.59
C ARG A 545 15.14 -0.89 -34.76
N ASP A 546 16.24 -0.26 -35.13
CA ASP A 546 17.05 -0.67 -36.27
C ASP A 546 17.59 -2.10 -36.09
N VAL A 547 18.06 -2.42 -34.87
CA VAL A 547 18.47 -3.80 -34.52
C VAL A 547 17.27 -4.76 -34.49
N ALA A 548 16.10 -4.33 -34.01
CA ALA A 548 14.90 -5.16 -34.02
C ALA A 548 14.43 -5.51 -35.45
N GLU A 549 14.53 -4.57 -36.40
CA GLU A 549 14.22 -4.81 -37.81
C GLU A 549 15.12 -5.90 -38.40
N GLU A 550 16.43 -5.82 -38.16
CA GLU A 550 17.38 -6.82 -38.64
C GLU A 550 17.19 -8.18 -37.96
N VAL A 551 16.96 -8.19 -36.64
CA VAL A 551 16.65 -9.43 -35.89
C VAL A 551 15.37 -10.09 -36.42
N TRP A 552 14.32 -9.31 -36.70
CA TRP A 552 13.08 -9.85 -37.26
C TRP A 552 13.30 -10.40 -38.67
N SER A 553 14.00 -9.66 -39.54
CA SER A 553 14.32 -10.07 -40.91
C SER A 553 15.09 -11.39 -40.94
N GLN A 554 16.14 -11.52 -40.14
CA GLN A 554 16.93 -12.76 -40.08
C GLN A 554 16.16 -13.91 -39.42
N SER A 555 15.32 -13.63 -38.40
CA SER A 555 14.49 -14.66 -37.76
C SER A 555 13.48 -15.28 -38.74
N GLU A 556 12.93 -14.50 -39.69
CA GLU A 556 12.07 -15.03 -40.75
C GLU A 556 12.81 -15.94 -41.74
N GLN A 557 14.13 -15.75 -41.87
CA GLN A 557 15.02 -16.55 -42.73
C GLN A 557 15.58 -17.79 -42.03
N GLY A 558 15.16 -18.07 -40.79
CA GLY A 558 15.48 -19.32 -40.08
C GLY A 558 16.60 -19.22 -39.04
N GLY A 559 17.03 -18.02 -38.65
CA GLY A 559 17.95 -17.83 -37.52
C GLY A 559 18.68 -16.49 -37.56
N VAL A 560 19.07 -16.00 -36.39
CA VAL A 560 19.75 -14.70 -36.24
C VAL A 560 21.27 -14.91 -36.16
N ASN A 561 22.01 -14.20 -37.01
CA ASN A 561 23.46 -14.13 -36.97
C ASN A 561 23.92 -12.75 -36.45
N PRO A 562 24.21 -12.62 -35.15
CA PRO A 562 24.57 -11.34 -34.56
C PRO A 562 25.86 -10.72 -35.13
N ALA A 563 26.78 -11.51 -35.69
CA ALA A 563 27.97 -10.98 -36.36
C ALA A 563 27.60 -10.17 -37.61
N ARG A 564 26.66 -10.67 -38.43
CA ARG A 564 26.16 -9.94 -39.61
C ARG A 564 25.39 -8.68 -39.23
N ILE A 565 24.68 -8.71 -38.11
CA ILE A 565 24.01 -7.51 -37.58
C ILE A 565 25.07 -6.49 -37.15
N MET A 566 26.10 -6.90 -36.41
CA MET A 566 27.19 -6.00 -36.02
C MET A 566 27.90 -5.38 -37.23
N ASP A 567 28.18 -6.17 -38.27
CA ASP A 567 28.78 -5.70 -39.52
C ASP A 567 27.90 -4.67 -40.25
N HIS A 568 26.57 -4.85 -40.22
CA HIS A 568 25.62 -3.88 -40.79
C HIS A 568 25.72 -2.48 -40.15
N PHE A 569 26.11 -2.40 -38.87
CA PHE A 569 26.27 -1.15 -38.13
C PHE A 569 27.73 -0.67 -38.03
N GLN A 570 28.69 -1.32 -38.71
CA GLN A 570 30.12 -0.94 -38.66
C GLN A 570 30.45 0.35 -39.42
N GLU A 571 29.64 0.79 -40.37
CA GLU A 571 29.92 2.00 -41.16
C GLU A 571 29.35 3.31 -40.55
N GLY A 572 29.02 3.34 -39.25
CA GLY A 572 28.35 4.45 -38.57
C GLY A 572 29.04 5.04 -37.32
N ASP A 573 28.32 5.91 -36.59
CA ASP A 573 28.73 6.57 -35.34
C ASP A 573 29.25 5.56 -34.30
N GLU A 574 30.44 5.80 -33.73
CA GLU A 574 31.03 4.97 -32.65
C GLU A 574 30.06 4.75 -31.47
N GLY A 575 29.16 5.71 -31.21
CA GLY A 575 28.12 5.61 -30.19
C GLY A 575 27.11 4.49 -30.50
N VAL A 576 26.70 4.37 -31.76
CA VAL A 576 25.78 3.34 -32.25
C VAL A 576 26.46 1.97 -32.17
N GLN A 577 27.71 1.85 -32.63
CA GLN A 577 28.46 0.60 -32.56
C GLN A 577 28.58 0.06 -31.13
N ARG A 578 28.87 0.94 -30.15
CA ARG A 578 28.94 0.55 -28.74
C ARG A 578 27.59 0.15 -28.15
N GLU A 579 26.48 0.65 -28.69
CA GLU A 579 25.12 0.30 -28.23
C GLU A 579 24.67 -1.03 -28.86
N VAL A 580 24.94 -1.26 -30.15
CA VAL A 580 24.72 -2.55 -30.84
C VAL A 580 25.56 -3.67 -30.21
N ALA A 581 26.85 -3.42 -29.95
CA ALA A 581 27.71 -4.40 -29.27
C ALA A 581 27.23 -4.70 -27.84
N ARG A 582 26.62 -3.73 -27.15
CA ARG A 582 26.01 -3.97 -25.83
C ARG A 582 24.77 -4.84 -25.94
N ILE A 583 23.98 -4.74 -27.00
CA ILE A 583 22.80 -5.59 -27.19
C ILE A 583 23.19 -7.07 -27.25
N PHE A 584 24.22 -7.41 -28.02
CA PHE A 584 24.63 -8.81 -28.21
C PHE A 584 25.62 -9.33 -27.15
N ASN A 585 26.33 -8.46 -26.43
CA ASN A 585 27.19 -8.88 -25.30
C ASN A 585 26.46 -8.92 -23.95
N THR A 586 25.14 -8.77 -23.94
CA THR A 586 24.33 -8.89 -22.74
C THR A 586 24.30 -10.33 -22.29
N THR A 587 24.96 -10.65 -21.18
CA THR A 587 24.84 -11.99 -20.59
C THR A 587 23.47 -12.10 -19.92
N VAL A 588 22.61 -12.97 -20.45
CA VAL A 588 21.39 -13.37 -19.75
C VAL A 588 21.83 -14.10 -18.48
N GLY A 589 21.65 -13.49 -17.31
CA GLY A 589 21.92 -14.16 -16.05
C GLY A 589 21.18 -15.50 -16.03
N ARG A 590 21.87 -16.61 -15.72
CA ARG A 590 21.28 -17.96 -15.73
C ARG A 590 20.03 -18.00 -14.85
N LEU A 591 18.87 -17.78 -15.45
CA LEU A 591 17.57 -18.14 -14.90
C LEU A 591 17.52 -19.67 -15.02
N THR A 592 17.83 -20.35 -13.92
CA THR A 592 18.01 -21.81 -13.87
C THR A 592 16.68 -22.56 -13.99
N GLU A 593 15.55 -21.92 -13.69
CA GLU A 593 14.22 -22.52 -13.76
C GLU A 593 13.42 -22.03 -14.99
N ARG A 594 12.82 -22.99 -15.71
CA ARG A 594 11.99 -22.77 -16.92
C ARG A 594 10.81 -21.81 -16.66
N THR A 595 10.22 -21.89 -15.48
CA THR A 595 9.13 -21.04 -14.98
C THR A 595 9.52 -19.57 -14.87
N ASP A 596 10.72 -19.30 -14.36
CA ASP A 596 11.24 -17.93 -14.21
C ASP A 596 11.58 -17.30 -15.56
N ARG A 597 12.11 -18.10 -16.50
CA ARG A 597 12.34 -17.64 -17.90
C ARG A 597 11.06 -17.25 -18.60
N ILE A 598 10.01 -18.07 -18.46
CA ILE A 598 8.68 -17.80 -19.05
C ILE A 598 8.08 -16.53 -18.44
N LYS A 599 8.18 -16.36 -17.12
CA LYS A 599 7.68 -15.18 -16.42
C LYS A 599 8.42 -13.91 -16.88
N ALA A 600 9.76 -13.96 -16.93
CA ALA A 600 10.58 -12.83 -17.35
C ALA A 600 10.35 -12.44 -18.83
N LEU A 601 10.19 -13.43 -19.72
CA LEU A 601 9.84 -13.18 -21.13
C LEU A 601 8.48 -12.49 -21.24
N ARG A 602 7.47 -13.00 -20.52
CA ARG A 602 6.13 -12.42 -20.53
C ARG A 602 6.09 -10.99 -19.99
N GLU A 603 6.77 -10.72 -18.87
CA GLU A 603 6.87 -9.38 -18.30
C GLU A 603 7.56 -8.41 -19.26
N THR A 604 8.63 -8.86 -19.93
CA THR A 604 9.36 -8.07 -20.92
C THR A 604 8.48 -7.71 -22.13
N LEU A 605 7.72 -8.67 -22.65
CA LEU A 605 6.76 -8.46 -23.74
C LEU A 605 5.68 -7.43 -23.37
N LEU A 606 5.06 -7.60 -22.19
CA LEU A 606 4.04 -6.67 -21.68
C LEU A 606 4.59 -5.25 -21.54
N ARG A 607 5.82 -5.12 -21.04
CA ARG A 607 6.48 -3.82 -20.83
C ARG A 607 6.74 -3.10 -22.15
N ILE A 608 7.30 -3.78 -23.15
CA ILE A 608 7.58 -3.19 -24.47
C ILE A 608 6.26 -2.82 -25.15
N LYS A 609 5.24 -3.69 -25.12
CA LYS A 609 3.95 -3.42 -25.77
C LYS A 609 3.21 -2.25 -25.15
N ARG A 610 3.15 -2.16 -23.81
CA ARG A 610 2.53 -1.02 -23.11
C ARG A 610 3.24 0.30 -23.44
N ALA A 611 4.56 0.29 -23.49
CA ALA A 611 5.33 1.49 -23.84
C ALA A 611 5.11 1.91 -25.30
N ALA A 612 5.01 0.95 -26.22
CA ALA A 612 4.65 1.21 -27.62
C ALA A 612 3.27 1.85 -27.74
N MET A 613 2.25 1.28 -27.08
CA MET A 613 0.88 1.81 -27.09
C MET A 613 0.79 3.22 -26.50
N GLU A 614 1.52 3.50 -25.41
CA GLU A 614 1.55 4.84 -24.81
C GLU A 614 2.24 5.84 -25.74
N ARG A 615 3.31 5.45 -26.45
CA ARG A 615 3.92 6.29 -27.50
C ARG A 615 2.95 6.57 -28.65
N LYS A 616 2.23 5.55 -29.13
CA LYS A 616 1.20 5.70 -30.17
C LYS A 616 0.07 6.63 -29.70
N ARG A 617 -0.39 6.49 -28.46
CA ARG A 617 -1.43 7.36 -27.88
C ARG A 617 -1.03 8.83 -27.79
N ARG A 618 0.24 9.12 -27.52
CA ARG A 618 0.75 10.50 -27.47
C ARG A 618 0.91 11.15 -28.84
N LYS A 619 1.21 10.36 -29.88
CA LYS A 619 1.43 10.86 -31.25
C LYS A 619 0.16 10.78 -32.12
N GLY A 620 -0.82 9.95 -31.75
CA GLY A 620 -1.99 9.63 -32.56
C GLY A 620 -3.20 10.55 -32.36
N ASN A 621 -4.08 10.57 -33.36
CA ASN A 621 -5.31 11.36 -33.35
C ASN A 621 -6.50 10.48 -32.94
N ALA A 622 -7.12 10.76 -31.79
CA ALA A 622 -8.21 9.96 -31.24
C ALA A 622 -9.52 9.98 -32.08
N VAL A 623 -9.58 10.81 -33.12
CA VAL A 623 -10.73 10.92 -34.03
C VAL A 623 -10.50 10.18 -35.35
N ASP A 624 -9.30 9.63 -35.58
CA ASP A 624 -8.94 8.88 -36.79
C ASP A 624 -9.41 7.40 -36.68
N PRO A 625 -10.28 6.93 -37.58
CA PRO A 625 -10.77 5.54 -37.58
C PRO A 625 -9.67 4.48 -37.70
N ASP A 626 -8.59 4.76 -38.43
CA ASP A 626 -7.49 3.82 -38.65
C ASP A 626 -6.65 3.70 -37.37
N PHE A 627 -6.37 4.82 -36.72
CA PHE A 627 -5.72 4.86 -35.40
C PHE A 627 -6.55 4.11 -34.34
N LEU A 628 -7.87 4.29 -34.31
CA LEU A 628 -8.75 3.57 -33.38
C LEU A 628 -8.73 2.06 -33.63
N THR A 629 -8.74 1.65 -34.90
CA THR A 629 -8.67 0.24 -35.30
C THR A 629 -7.35 -0.39 -34.87
N GLU A 630 -6.24 0.33 -35.06
CA GLU A 630 -4.90 -0.08 -34.62
C GLU A 630 -4.83 -0.20 -33.09
N MET A 631 -5.35 0.79 -32.37
CA MET A 631 -5.40 0.79 -30.90
C MET A 631 -6.24 -0.37 -30.33
N ILE A 632 -7.35 -0.73 -31.00
CA ILE A 632 -8.16 -1.90 -30.62
C ILE A 632 -7.38 -3.20 -30.83
N ARG A 633 -6.67 -3.32 -31.96
CA ARG A 633 -5.82 -4.49 -32.26
C ARG A 633 -4.69 -4.63 -31.23
N ASP A 634 -4.00 -3.54 -30.90
CA ASP A 634 -2.93 -3.54 -29.90
C ASP A 634 -3.46 -3.85 -28.49
N LYS A 635 -4.65 -3.35 -28.14
CA LYS A 635 -5.32 -3.69 -26.88
C LYS A 635 -5.67 -5.18 -26.80
N LYS A 636 -6.10 -5.78 -27.91
CA LYS A 636 -6.36 -7.23 -27.99
C LYS A 636 -5.08 -8.04 -27.81
N LYS A 637 -4.00 -7.69 -28.52
CA LYS A 637 -2.67 -8.31 -28.36
C LYS A 637 -2.17 -8.22 -26.91
N LEU A 638 -2.38 -7.08 -26.25
CA LEU A 638 -2.00 -6.89 -24.84
C LEU A 638 -2.80 -7.80 -23.88
N GLN A 639 -4.12 -7.94 -24.09
CA GLN A 639 -4.95 -8.84 -23.30
C GLN A 639 -4.55 -10.31 -23.50
N GLU A 640 -4.19 -10.70 -24.70
CA GLU A 640 -3.69 -12.04 -24.99
C GLU A 640 -2.34 -12.30 -24.28
N LEU A 641 -1.42 -11.33 -24.27
CA LEU A 641 -0.16 -11.40 -23.50
C LEU A 641 -0.38 -11.50 -21.98
N GLU A 642 -1.49 -11.00 -21.45
CA GLU A 642 -1.85 -11.12 -20.02
C GLU A 642 -2.36 -12.52 -19.64
N HIS A 643 -2.62 -13.39 -20.62
CA HIS A 643 -3.10 -14.75 -20.37
C HIS A 643 -2.35 -15.82 -21.17
N ILE A 644 -1.29 -15.44 -21.90
CA ILE A 644 -0.50 -16.36 -22.72
C ILE A 644 0.14 -17.46 -21.86
N SER A 645 -0.08 -18.70 -22.29
CA SER A 645 0.67 -19.87 -21.82
C SER A 645 1.83 -20.10 -22.79
N ILE A 646 3.06 -19.80 -22.35
CA ILE A 646 4.25 -19.95 -23.16
C ILE A 646 4.85 -21.34 -22.90
N ASP A 647 4.94 -22.17 -23.94
CA ASP A 647 5.57 -23.49 -23.88
C ASP A 647 6.92 -23.42 -24.63
N LEU A 648 8.00 -23.12 -23.91
CA LEU A 648 9.37 -23.13 -24.44
C LEU A 648 10.00 -24.47 -24.09
N LYS A 649 10.44 -25.27 -25.07
CA LYS A 649 10.98 -26.63 -24.83
C LYS A 649 12.20 -26.66 -23.91
#